data_AF-A0A3D4YNY2-F1
#
_entry.id   AF-A0A3D4YNY2-F1
#
_cell.length_a   1.000
_cell.length_b   1.000
_cell.length_c   1.000
_cell.angle_alpha   90.00
_cell.angle_beta   90.00
_cell.angle_gamma   90.00
#
_symmetry.space_group_name_H-M   'P 1'
#
loop_
_entity.id
_entity.type
_entity.pdbx_description
1 polymer ?
#
loop_
_entity_poly.entity_id
_entity_poly.type
_entity_poly.pdbx_seq_one_letter_code
_entity_poly.pdbx_strand_id
1 'polypeptide(L)'
;MTPIRNPFSSTTLLLAALLATSAFSTTAAQTPTVRDVGTDSVVVVPGEIFEAGSFHRFFLGDNYRAEWTTPIKVPVLNLRTFHGGLKPLEKGGGAQTISLRFVAPDGSEFVFRSVRKAFTVLPEQYRGTIIWYIVRDEGSASHPLGAVAAAPMQAVAGVLHPTPVVAMMPDDPALGEFRKEFAGMLGELEERPHVPKDGTGFAGASKIIGSDTLLGRINTDARTQVDTRALLTAREFDLLIGDNDRHPDQWKWAQFGKKDDALLEPIAVDRDKAFVSYEGLVMSIARLVQPSLVTFDRNSPNPTHLFANAGEFDRRMLGSLDRTAWDSVATSLMERITDPVIDNAMRALPPEYASISPRVAAKLKARRNGLRDAADRYYHELWRVADIHGTDADDQATVVRSGEGLVDVRIQSGNSAPYFSRRFDLGETKEIRIYLHGGDDRATVEGNVRRSIPVRIIGGNGTNTFVDLSTVGGKRNPTRFYDAGTVQDVKYARDTVDEKINIDNAFNHSFNRRPWVRAYGELLPPLRDNGTTIRPVLGVHSQRGLGIYPVVGLARYSYGFRTVPYSSLAEADVAYSAASTRFRIRSNLDKRFEGSDVHLPVTAHMSQFEVVQFHGFGNDVPDLRGSLYDVRQRQWELNPGIGKSFSPVSDISIGPVVRYTTTDSLANRFIAQQRPYGFTKFGQAGLRLKVHLDSRYVPDTLKPRFVLDVAGAGYPAIWDVVNHYESADGWAAA
;
A
#
# COMPACT_ATOMS: atom_id res chain seq x y z
N MET A 1 32.22 -23.90 -1.68
CA MET A 1 32.56 -22.47 -1.85
C MET A 1 31.26 -21.71 -2.08
N THR A 2 30.83 -21.02 -1.03
CA THR A 2 29.52 -20.38 -0.88
C THR A 2 29.56 -18.98 -1.49
N PRO A 3 28.67 -18.62 -2.44
CA PRO A 3 28.38 -17.23 -2.72
C PRO A 3 27.15 -16.81 -1.92
N ILE A 4 27.38 -15.89 -1.00
CA ILE A 4 26.39 -15.16 -0.21
C ILE A 4 25.43 -14.43 -1.17
N ARG A 5 24.12 -14.63 -1.02
CA ARG A 5 23.09 -13.95 -1.82
C ARG A 5 21.98 -13.42 -0.92
N ASN A 6 21.87 -12.10 -0.88
CA ASN A 6 20.80 -11.36 -0.23
C ASN A 6 19.67 -11.12 -1.25
N PRO A 7 18.38 -11.39 -0.96
CA PRO A 7 17.29 -11.32 -1.93
C PRO A 7 16.94 -9.90 -2.44
N PHE A 8 17.58 -8.84 -1.96
CA PHE A 8 17.49 -7.49 -2.54
C PHE A 8 18.59 -7.17 -3.58
N SER A 9 19.54 -8.08 -3.83
CA SER A 9 20.70 -7.82 -4.72
C SER A 9 20.42 -7.95 -6.22
N SER A 10 19.30 -8.55 -6.62
CA SER A 10 19.01 -8.84 -8.04
C SER A 10 18.74 -7.58 -8.86
N THR A 11 18.28 -6.50 -8.22
CA THR A 11 18.13 -5.18 -8.86
C THR A 11 19.45 -4.40 -8.91
N THR A 12 20.42 -4.76 -8.07
CA THR A 12 21.67 -4.01 -7.85
C THR A 12 22.71 -4.27 -8.94
N LEU A 13 22.77 -5.48 -9.51
CA LEU A 13 23.83 -5.84 -10.47
C LEU A 13 23.60 -5.30 -11.89
N LEU A 14 22.36 -5.11 -12.32
CA LEU A 14 22.08 -4.39 -13.58
C LEU A 14 22.30 -2.87 -13.41
N LEU A 15 22.04 -2.32 -12.22
CA LEU A 15 22.24 -0.90 -11.91
C LEU A 15 23.72 -0.52 -11.68
N ALA A 16 24.53 -1.42 -11.11
CA ALA A 16 25.93 -1.15 -10.77
C ALA A 16 26.84 -0.99 -12.00
N ALA A 17 26.48 -1.58 -13.15
CA ALA A 17 27.25 -1.45 -14.39
C ALA A 17 26.94 -0.15 -15.17
N LEU A 18 25.89 0.59 -14.79
CA LEU A 18 25.37 1.75 -15.56
C LEU A 18 25.79 3.13 -15.03
N LEU A 19 26.40 3.21 -13.84
CA LEU A 19 26.67 4.48 -13.13
C LEU A 19 28.15 4.78 -12.89
N ALA A 20 29.07 4.08 -13.55
CA ALA A 20 30.52 4.33 -13.41
C ALA A 20 30.99 5.69 -13.99
N THR A 21 30.10 6.58 -14.44
CA THR A 21 30.47 7.89 -15.04
C THR A 21 29.73 9.11 -14.50
N SER A 22 28.91 9.01 -13.44
CA SER A 22 28.35 10.20 -12.79
C SER A 22 29.29 10.68 -11.68
N ALA A 23 29.97 11.80 -11.90
CA ALA A 23 30.79 12.46 -10.90
C ALA A 23 29.98 12.64 -9.60
N PHE A 24 30.50 12.08 -8.51
CA PHE A 24 29.91 12.21 -7.18
C PHE A 24 30.08 13.66 -6.71
N SER A 25 29.04 14.48 -6.87
CA SER A 25 28.98 15.79 -6.23
C SER A 25 28.92 15.61 -4.71
N THR A 26 29.86 16.27 -4.06
CA THR A 26 30.05 16.34 -2.61
C THR A 26 28.77 16.72 -1.86
N THR A 27 28.68 16.28 -0.60
CA THR A 27 27.66 16.65 0.39
C THR A 27 27.38 18.15 0.43
N ALA A 28 26.37 18.61 -0.31
CA ALA A 28 25.84 19.97 -0.22
C ALA A 28 24.95 20.08 1.03
N ALA A 29 25.07 21.22 1.72
CA ALA A 29 24.44 21.49 3.00
C ALA A 29 22.89 21.51 2.95
N GLN A 30 22.31 21.41 4.15
CA GLN A 30 20.98 21.87 4.62
C GLN A 30 20.29 23.02 3.86
N THR A 31 21.10 23.95 3.42
CA THR A 31 20.64 25.31 3.18
C THR A 31 20.50 25.54 1.68
N PRO A 32 19.35 26.05 1.22
CA PRO A 32 19.20 26.43 -0.18
C PRO A 32 20.18 27.56 -0.53
N THR A 33 20.61 27.62 -1.79
CA THR A 33 21.62 28.58 -2.24
C THR A 33 21.01 29.97 -2.34
N VAL A 34 21.37 30.85 -1.41
CA VAL A 34 20.98 32.27 -1.40
C VAL A 34 21.84 33.03 -2.40
N ARG A 35 21.22 33.67 -3.39
CA ARG A 35 21.90 34.39 -4.47
C ARG A 35 21.98 35.90 -4.25
N ASP A 36 20.96 36.48 -3.61
CA ASP A 36 20.91 37.91 -3.32
C ASP A 36 19.98 38.17 -2.12
N VAL A 37 20.39 39.05 -1.20
CA VAL A 37 19.67 39.36 0.05
C VAL A 37 19.26 40.84 0.02
N GLY A 38 17.98 41.09 -0.22
CA GLY A 38 17.35 42.38 0.06
C GLY A 38 16.92 42.49 1.52
N THR A 39 16.50 43.69 1.97
CA THR A 39 16.01 43.90 3.34
C THR A 39 14.72 43.13 3.65
N ASP A 40 13.90 42.86 2.63
CA ASP A 40 12.52 42.35 2.79
C ASP A 40 12.30 41.02 2.03
N SER A 41 13.21 40.67 1.13
CA SER A 41 13.10 39.50 0.24
C SER A 41 14.47 38.98 -0.16
N VAL A 42 14.54 37.71 -0.55
CA VAL A 42 15.76 37.02 -0.92
C VAL A 42 15.54 36.24 -2.21
N VAL A 43 16.57 36.17 -3.06
CA VAL A 43 16.58 35.25 -4.21
C VAL A 43 17.24 33.96 -3.78
N VAL A 44 16.53 32.85 -3.94
CA VAL A 44 16.94 31.53 -3.47
C VAL A 44 16.67 30.45 -4.51
N VAL A 45 17.55 29.45 -4.60
CA VAL A 45 17.30 28.23 -5.39
C VAL A 45 16.75 27.16 -4.45
N PRO A 46 15.50 26.68 -4.62
CA PRO A 46 14.88 25.74 -3.70
C PRO A 46 15.68 24.43 -3.50
N GLY A 47 16.29 23.90 -4.56
CA GLY A 47 17.00 22.63 -4.53
C GLY A 47 17.96 22.42 -5.70
N GLU A 48 19.10 23.11 -5.68
CA GLU A 48 20.21 22.95 -6.66
C GLU A 48 20.70 21.50 -6.78
N ILE A 49 20.57 20.71 -5.71
CA ILE A 49 20.91 19.27 -5.70
C ILE A 49 20.13 18.42 -6.72
N PHE A 50 19.04 18.95 -7.27
CA PHE A 50 18.20 18.26 -8.25
C PHE A 50 18.55 18.62 -9.71
N GLU A 51 19.60 19.41 -9.94
CA GLU A 51 20.15 19.61 -11.27
C GLU A 51 20.58 18.27 -11.88
N ALA A 52 20.12 18.01 -13.10
CA ALA A 52 20.31 16.73 -13.77
C ALA A 52 20.41 16.91 -15.29
N GLY A 53 21.32 16.15 -15.92
CA GLY A 53 21.41 16.01 -17.39
C GLY A 53 20.43 14.98 -17.96
N SER A 54 20.36 14.89 -19.29
CA SER A 54 19.37 14.05 -19.98
C SER A 54 19.44 12.56 -19.63
N PHE A 55 20.64 12.02 -19.40
CA PHE A 55 20.81 10.61 -19.01
C PHE A 55 20.21 10.33 -17.63
N HIS A 56 20.47 11.20 -16.64
CA HIS A 56 19.89 11.07 -15.31
C HIS A 56 18.36 11.18 -15.34
N ARG A 57 17.84 12.14 -16.12
CA ARG A 57 16.40 12.34 -16.30
C ARG A 57 15.70 11.16 -17.00
N PHE A 58 16.37 10.48 -17.92
CA PHE A 58 15.82 9.27 -18.53
C PHE A 58 15.57 8.16 -17.48
N PHE A 59 16.50 7.96 -16.55
CA PHE A 59 16.37 6.91 -15.53
C PHE A 59 15.53 7.32 -14.32
N LEU A 60 15.62 8.56 -13.86
CA LEU A 60 15.03 9.06 -12.60
C LEU A 60 13.99 10.19 -12.79
N GLY A 61 13.61 10.45 -14.04
CA GLY A 61 12.52 11.35 -14.40
C GLY A 61 12.95 12.81 -14.63
N ASP A 62 12.08 13.58 -15.29
CA ASP A 62 12.17 15.04 -15.25
C ASP A 62 11.58 15.55 -13.92
N ASN A 63 10.47 14.96 -13.48
CA ASN A 63 9.72 15.34 -12.28
C ASN A 63 9.53 16.87 -12.20
N TYR A 64 9.82 17.48 -11.05
CA TYR A 64 9.78 18.92 -10.81
C TYR A 64 11.17 19.58 -10.77
N ARG A 65 12.17 18.99 -11.44
CA ARG A 65 13.55 19.51 -11.38
C ARG A 65 13.65 20.96 -11.87
N ALA A 66 12.88 21.34 -12.88
CA ALA A 66 12.85 22.71 -13.37
C ALA A 66 12.36 23.70 -12.29
N GLU A 67 11.33 23.34 -11.53
CA GLU A 67 10.82 24.12 -10.41
C GLU A 67 11.83 24.18 -9.26
N TRP A 68 12.50 23.05 -8.96
CA TRP A 68 13.51 22.97 -7.90
C TRP A 68 14.77 23.81 -8.18
N THR A 69 15.16 23.96 -9.45
CA THR A 69 16.43 24.63 -9.82
C THR A 69 16.24 26.06 -10.34
N THR A 70 15.00 26.48 -10.59
CA THR A 70 14.70 27.87 -10.95
C THR A 70 14.86 28.78 -9.72
N PRO A 71 15.73 29.82 -9.77
CA PRO A 71 15.84 30.79 -8.70
C PRO A 71 14.52 31.56 -8.54
N ILE A 72 14.04 31.68 -7.31
CA ILE A 72 12.80 32.37 -6.98
C ILE A 72 13.06 33.50 -5.99
N LYS A 73 12.32 34.60 -6.11
CA LYS A 73 12.32 35.67 -5.12
C LYS A 73 11.22 35.42 -4.08
N VAL A 74 11.59 35.29 -2.81
CA VAL A 74 10.65 35.02 -1.71
C VAL A 74 10.80 36.06 -0.59
N PRO A 75 9.73 36.37 0.16
CA PRO A 75 9.82 37.29 1.29
C PRO A 75 10.64 36.68 2.44
N VAL A 76 11.30 37.52 3.21
CA VAL A 76 11.91 37.12 4.50
C VAL A 76 10.86 37.27 5.60
N LEU A 77 10.59 36.22 6.37
CA LEU A 77 9.59 36.24 7.44
C LEU A 77 10.01 37.24 8.53
N ASN A 78 9.16 38.23 8.79
CA ASN A 78 9.41 39.18 9.88
C ASN A 78 8.79 38.68 11.19
N LEU A 79 9.59 38.03 12.02
CA LEU A 79 9.15 37.46 13.30
C LEU A 79 8.63 38.50 14.30
N ARG A 80 8.93 39.79 14.12
CA ARG A 80 8.54 40.85 15.06
C ARG A 80 7.20 41.48 14.70
N THR A 81 6.83 41.51 13.43
CA THR A 81 5.63 42.19 12.95
C THR A 81 4.54 41.24 12.45
N PHE A 82 4.90 40.04 11.98
CA PHE A 82 3.91 39.06 11.50
C PHE A 82 2.97 38.67 12.65
N HIS A 83 1.66 38.88 12.46
CA HIS A 83 0.63 38.70 13.49
C HIS A 83 0.96 39.35 14.86
N GLY A 84 1.61 40.52 14.85
CA GLY A 84 2.00 41.22 16.08
C GLY A 84 3.23 40.65 16.80
N GLY A 85 3.88 39.64 16.23
CA GLY A 85 5.14 39.07 16.69
C GLY A 85 5.05 37.57 16.99
N LEU A 86 5.77 36.76 16.21
CA LEU A 86 5.85 35.32 16.37
C LEU A 86 6.92 34.93 17.38
N LYS A 87 6.54 34.15 18.39
CA LYS A 87 7.45 33.52 19.34
C LYS A 87 7.59 32.02 19.01
N PRO A 88 8.81 31.50 18.80
CA PRO A 88 8.99 30.07 18.58
C PRO A 88 8.65 29.29 19.86
N LEU A 89 8.01 28.14 19.70
CA LEU A 89 7.58 27.27 20.78
C LEU A 89 8.40 25.99 20.82
N GLU A 90 8.31 25.18 19.77
CA GLU A 90 8.90 23.85 19.74
C GLU A 90 9.15 23.38 18.31
N LYS A 91 10.16 22.54 18.16
CA LYS A 91 10.43 21.79 16.94
C LYS A 91 9.42 20.66 16.82
N GLY A 92 8.94 20.42 15.61
CA GLY A 92 8.13 19.26 15.26
C GLY A 92 8.56 18.66 13.92
N GLY A 93 7.67 17.85 13.36
CA GLY A 93 7.88 17.16 12.10
C GLY A 93 8.25 15.68 12.25
N GLY A 94 8.01 14.91 11.19
CA GLY A 94 8.28 13.47 11.14
C GLY A 94 9.67 13.15 10.60
N ALA A 95 9.87 11.92 10.10
CA ALA A 95 11.15 11.47 9.54
C ALA A 95 11.55 12.16 8.22
N GLN A 96 10.67 12.97 7.61
CA GLN A 96 10.90 13.64 6.32
C GLN A 96 10.85 15.17 6.38
N THR A 97 10.00 15.79 7.19
CA THR A 97 9.81 17.25 7.20
C THR A 97 10.20 17.78 8.57
N ILE A 98 11.04 18.82 8.61
CA ILE A 98 11.39 19.52 9.85
C ILE A 98 10.47 20.74 9.97
N SER A 99 9.85 20.94 11.14
CA SER A 99 8.96 22.07 11.37
C SER A 99 9.24 22.80 12.68
N LEU A 100 8.84 24.07 12.73
CA LEU A 100 8.92 24.91 13.92
C LEU A 100 7.55 25.54 14.19
N ARG A 101 7.04 25.34 15.40
CA ARG A 101 5.80 25.96 15.85
C ARG A 101 6.06 27.34 16.42
N PHE A 102 5.14 28.25 16.16
CA PHE A 102 5.13 29.60 16.68
C PHE A 102 3.79 29.90 17.34
N VAL A 103 3.80 30.86 18.27
CA VAL A 103 2.59 31.48 18.82
C VAL A 103 2.66 32.99 18.62
N ALA A 104 1.55 33.58 18.23
CA ALA A 104 1.34 35.02 18.16
C ALA A 104 0.72 35.55 19.47
N PRO A 105 0.75 36.87 19.74
CA PRO A 105 0.25 37.43 21.00
C PRO A 105 -1.27 37.30 21.18
N ASP A 106 -2.01 37.14 20.07
CA ASP A 106 -3.45 36.86 20.05
C ASP A 106 -3.79 35.39 20.37
N GLY A 107 -2.77 34.54 20.58
CA GLY A 107 -2.92 33.11 20.87
C GLY A 107 -3.02 32.22 19.64
N SER A 108 -3.04 32.77 18.42
CA SER A 108 -2.97 31.97 17.20
C SER A 108 -1.63 31.26 17.10
N GLU A 109 -1.66 30.00 16.66
CA GLU A 109 -0.46 29.20 16.45
C GLU A 109 -0.16 29.09 14.96
N PHE A 110 1.12 29.09 14.62
CA PHE A 110 1.61 28.91 13.26
C PHE A 110 2.64 27.79 13.22
N VAL A 111 2.80 27.18 12.06
CA VAL A 111 3.82 26.16 11.81
C VAL A 111 4.57 26.51 10.54
N PHE A 112 5.90 26.64 10.68
CA PHE A 112 6.82 26.76 9.56
C PHE A 112 7.36 25.39 9.21
N ARG A 113 7.23 24.96 7.95
CA ARG A 113 7.73 23.66 7.45
C ARG A 113 8.79 23.88 6.39
N SER A 114 9.88 23.12 6.46
CA SER A 114 10.91 23.11 5.43
C SER A 114 10.34 22.70 4.06
N VAL A 115 10.54 23.50 3.01
CA VAL A 115 10.18 23.11 1.63
C VAL A 115 10.98 21.88 1.20
N ARG A 116 12.28 21.85 1.53
CA ARG A 116 13.13 20.70 1.23
C ARG A 116 13.05 19.67 2.35
N LYS A 117 12.57 18.48 2.01
CA LYS A 117 12.47 17.35 2.94
C LYS A 117 13.85 16.79 3.33
N ALA A 118 14.02 16.47 4.61
CA ALA A 118 15.17 15.76 5.15
C ALA A 118 14.97 14.24 5.02
N PHE A 119 15.74 13.58 4.17
CA PHE A 119 15.61 12.13 3.95
C PHE A 119 16.29 11.32 5.08
N THR A 120 15.59 11.10 6.20
CA THR A 120 16.07 10.25 7.32
C THR A 120 15.37 8.88 7.39
N VAL A 121 14.49 8.59 6.43
CA VAL A 121 13.64 7.37 6.43
C VAL A 121 14.41 6.07 6.16
N LEU A 122 15.55 6.14 5.47
CA LEU A 122 16.32 4.94 5.17
C LEU A 122 17.16 4.49 6.38
N PRO A 123 17.11 3.20 6.75
CA PRO A 123 18.03 2.64 7.74
C PRO A 123 19.50 2.97 7.43
N GLU A 124 20.29 3.19 8.48
CA GLU A 124 21.68 3.67 8.36
C GLU A 124 22.56 2.82 7.44
N GLN A 125 22.30 1.51 7.37
CA GLN A 125 22.99 0.57 6.47
C GLN A 125 22.86 0.88 4.97
N TYR A 126 21.86 1.66 4.56
CA TYR A 126 21.73 2.09 3.17
C TYR A 126 22.47 3.39 2.88
N ARG A 127 22.92 4.12 3.90
CA ARG A 127 23.61 5.41 3.73
C ARG A 127 24.86 5.21 2.86
N GLY A 128 25.00 6.03 1.83
CA GLY A 128 26.11 5.93 0.86
C GLY A 128 25.95 4.84 -0.21
N THR A 129 24.88 4.04 -0.18
CA THR A 129 24.55 3.07 -1.25
C THR A 129 23.74 3.73 -2.37
N ILE A 130 23.64 3.05 -3.52
CA ILE A 130 22.82 3.49 -4.66
C ILE A 130 21.35 3.71 -4.27
N ILE A 131 20.80 2.91 -3.35
CA ILE A 131 19.42 3.04 -2.86
C ILE A 131 19.23 4.40 -2.17
N TRP A 132 20.22 4.81 -1.37
CA TRP A 132 20.17 6.11 -0.70
C TRP A 132 20.21 7.28 -1.66
N TYR A 133 21.02 7.19 -2.72
CA TYR A 133 21.03 8.21 -3.77
C TYR A 133 19.70 8.30 -4.52
N ILE A 134 19.12 7.15 -4.89
CA ILE A 134 17.80 7.11 -5.55
C ILE A 134 16.74 7.74 -4.66
N VAL A 135 16.60 7.30 -3.41
CA VAL A 135 15.56 7.82 -2.49
C VAL A 135 15.71 9.32 -2.23
N ARG A 136 16.94 9.83 -2.16
CA ARG A 136 17.18 11.27 -2.01
C ARG A 136 16.81 12.04 -3.28
N ASP A 137 17.12 11.48 -4.45
CA ASP A 137 16.78 12.08 -5.76
C ASP A 137 15.26 12.13 -5.99
N GLU A 138 14.51 11.18 -5.44
CA GLU A 138 13.04 11.19 -5.44
C GLU A 138 12.42 12.39 -4.70
N GLY A 139 13.20 13.20 -3.98
CA GLY A 139 12.73 14.51 -3.52
C GLY A 139 12.27 15.42 -4.65
N SER A 140 12.85 15.26 -5.84
CA SER A 140 12.44 15.97 -7.06
C SER A 140 11.02 15.62 -7.53
N ALA A 141 10.46 14.49 -7.07
CA ALA A 141 9.11 14.02 -7.42
C ALA A 141 8.00 14.85 -6.76
N SER A 142 8.30 15.56 -5.66
CA SER A 142 7.37 16.49 -5.02
C SER A 142 7.54 17.89 -5.60
N HIS A 143 6.42 18.56 -5.91
CA HIS A 143 6.45 19.96 -6.35
C HIS A 143 6.87 20.84 -5.15
N PRO A 144 7.89 21.71 -5.29
CA PRO A 144 8.47 22.42 -4.13
C PRO A 144 7.47 23.34 -3.40
N LEU A 145 6.49 23.89 -4.12
CA LEU A 145 5.46 24.78 -3.58
C LEU A 145 4.04 24.28 -3.92
N GLY A 146 3.85 22.95 -3.91
CA GLY A 146 2.59 22.32 -4.33
C GLY A 146 1.40 22.74 -3.46
N ALA A 147 1.61 22.85 -2.15
CA ALA A 147 0.57 23.24 -1.20
C ALA A 147 0.11 24.70 -1.42
N VAL A 148 1.05 25.62 -1.69
CA VAL A 148 0.77 27.02 -2.05
C VAL A 148 -0.11 27.09 -3.31
N ALA A 149 0.22 26.32 -4.33
CA ALA A 149 -0.60 26.24 -5.54
C ALA A 149 -1.96 25.56 -5.31
N ALA A 150 -2.08 24.61 -4.37
CA ALA A 150 -3.35 23.94 -4.09
C ALA A 150 -4.35 24.83 -3.31
N ALA A 151 -3.87 25.72 -2.44
CA ALA A 151 -4.71 26.49 -1.51
C ALA A 151 -5.83 27.33 -2.18
N PRO A 152 -5.59 28.12 -3.25
CA PRO A 152 -6.66 28.85 -3.91
C PRO A 152 -7.77 27.94 -4.45
N MET A 153 -7.42 26.74 -4.92
CA MET A 153 -8.40 25.77 -5.41
C MET A 153 -9.17 25.10 -4.26
N GLN A 154 -8.52 24.84 -3.12
CA GLN A 154 -9.20 24.32 -1.93
C GLN A 154 -10.26 25.28 -1.41
N ALA A 155 -9.96 26.58 -1.38
CA ALA A 155 -10.90 27.60 -0.96
C ALA A 155 -12.16 27.60 -1.85
N VAL A 156 -11.97 27.50 -3.18
CA VAL A 156 -13.08 27.40 -4.14
C VAL A 156 -13.84 26.08 -4.02
N ALA A 157 -13.14 24.99 -3.71
CA ALA A 157 -13.75 23.67 -3.49
C ALA A 157 -14.60 23.62 -2.20
N GLY A 158 -14.42 24.58 -1.28
CA GLY A 158 -15.04 24.54 0.04
C GLY A 158 -14.40 23.50 0.96
N VAL A 159 -13.12 23.19 0.75
CA VAL A 159 -12.34 22.33 1.65
C VAL A 159 -11.76 23.21 2.74
N LEU A 160 -12.05 22.94 4.01
CA LEU A 160 -11.47 23.66 5.13
C LEU A 160 -9.97 23.31 5.27
N HIS A 161 -9.09 24.31 5.23
CA HIS A 161 -7.63 24.11 5.17
C HIS A 161 -6.88 25.38 5.65
N PRO A 162 -5.67 25.25 6.22
CA PRO A 162 -4.78 26.38 6.40
C PRO A 162 -4.18 26.83 5.07
N THR A 163 -3.91 28.13 4.91
CA THR A 163 -3.30 28.67 3.69
C THR A 163 -1.78 28.86 3.86
N PRO A 164 -0.92 28.07 3.20
CA PRO A 164 0.52 28.22 3.26
C PRO A 164 1.02 29.47 2.54
N VAL A 165 2.01 30.12 3.13
CA VAL A 165 2.78 31.21 2.52
C VAL A 165 4.26 30.83 2.51
N VAL A 166 4.88 30.86 1.34
CA VAL A 166 6.32 30.63 1.21
C VAL A 166 7.11 31.82 1.75
N ALA A 167 8.11 31.53 2.58
CA ALA A 167 9.02 32.55 3.11
C ALA A 167 10.40 31.98 3.44
N MET A 168 11.36 32.88 3.52
CA MET A 168 12.67 32.61 4.08
C MET A 168 12.65 32.84 5.58
N MET A 169 13.10 31.88 6.37
CA MET A 169 13.31 32.10 7.80
C MET A 169 14.49 33.05 8.02
N PRO A 170 14.32 34.17 8.75
CA PRO A 170 15.40 35.11 9.00
C PRO A 170 16.47 34.53 9.92
N ASP A 171 17.68 35.07 9.82
CA ASP A 171 18.70 34.87 10.84
C ASP A 171 18.47 35.84 12.02
N ASP A 172 17.37 35.68 12.77
CA ASP A 172 16.97 36.57 13.89
C ASP A 172 17.25 35.91 15.26
N PRO A 173 17.87 36.64 16.23
CA PRO A 173 18.01 36.19 17.61
C PRO A 173 16.71 35.72 18.29
N ALA A 174 15.55 36.19 17.85
CA ALA A 174 14.24 35.77 18.35
C ALA A 174 13.98 34.27 18.20
N LEU A 175 14.69 33.59 17.28
CA LEU A 175 14.64 32.14 17.12
C LEU A 175 15.29 31.37 18.28
N GLY A 176 16.10 32.02 19.12
CA GLY A 176 16.75 31.37 20.26
C GLY A 176 17.56 30.13 19.87
N GLU A 177 17.30 29.00 20.53
CA GLU A 177 17.97 27.72 20.25
C GLU A 177 17.69 27.17 18.85
N PHE A 178 16.54 27.50 18.26
CA PHE A 178 16.13 27.02 16.94
C PHE A 178 16.90 27.72 15.80
N ARG A 179 17.54 28.86 16.09
CA ARG A 179 18.27 29.67 15.11
C ARG A 179 19.29 28.85 14.31
N LYS A 180 20.05 27.97 14.98
CA LYS A 180 21.10 27.15 14.35
C LYS A 180 20.58 26.26 13.23
N GLU A 181 19.35 25.77 13.35
CA GLU A 181 18.76 24.83 12.39
C GLU A 181 17.89 25.54 11.35
N PHE A 182 17.15 26.58 11.77
CA PHE A 182 16.12 27.20 10.93
C PHE A 182 16.56 28.49 10.24
N ALA A 183 17.58 29.21 10.72
CA ALA A 183 18.03 30.45 10.07
C ALA A 183 18.44 30.19 8.62
N GLY A 184 17.92 30.98 7.68
CA GLY A 184 18.21 30.78 6.26
C GLY A 184 17.62 29.48 5.71
N MET A 185 16.53 28.96 6.29
CA MET A 185 15.73 27.89 5.71
C MET A 185 14.58 28.43 4.85
N LEU A 186 14.41 27.87 3.64
CA LEU A 186 13.21 28.09 2.83
C LEU A 186 12.09 27.18 3.34
N GLY A 187 10.92 27.77 3.59
CA GLY A 187 9.79 27.01 4.10
C GLY A 187 8.44 27.65 3.81
N GLU A 188 7.40 26.94 4.22
CA GLU A 188 6.01 27.38 4.15
C GLU A 188 5.49 27.62 5.57
N LEU A 189 4.90 28.79 5.81
CA LEU A 189 4.25 29.15 7.05
C LEU A 189 2.74 28.98 6.90
N GLU A 190 2.13 28.22 7.80
CA GLU A 190 0.69 27.97 7.86
C GLU A 190 0.16 28.28 9.25
N GLU A 191 -1.07 28.79 9.34
CA GLU A 191 -1.81 28.78 10.61
C GLU A 191 -2.06 27.32 11.03
N ARG A 192 -1.76 26.98 12.28
CA ARG A 192 -2.02 25.65 12.84
C ARG A 192 -3.46 25.60 13.33
N PRO A 193 -4.31 24.69 12.82
CA PRO A 193 -5.68 24.57 13.31
C PRO A 193 -5.73 24.24 14.81
N HIS A 194 -6.16 25.19 15.61
CA HIS A 194 -6.24 25.12 17.07
C HIS A 194 -7.38 26.01 17.59
N VAL A 195 -7.81 25.78 18.84
CA VAL A 195 -8.75 26.64 19.57
C VAL A 195 -8.00 27.25 20.76
N PRO A 196 -7.54 28.51 20.68
CA PRO A 196 -6.85 29.18 21.77
C PRO A 196 -7.72 29.24 23.04
N LYS A 197 -7.07 29.29 24.20
CA LYS A 197 -7.76 29.36 25.50
C LYS A 197 -8.67 30.59 25.60
N ASP A 198 -8.16 31.75 25.16
CA ASP A 198 -8.79 33.06 25.29
C ASP A 198 -8.88 33.76 23.91
N GLY A 199 -9.39 33.05 22.89
CA GLY A 199 -9.44 33.55 21.50
C GLY A 199 -10.49 32.86 20.62
N THR A 200 -10.50 33.22 19.34
CA THR A 200 -11.35 32.55 18.34
C THR A 200 -10.60 31.36 17.78
N GLY A 201 -11.22 30.18 17.75
CA GLY A 201 -10.62 29.02 17.12
C GLY A 201 -10.46 29.18 15.61
N PHE A 202 -9.58 28.38 15.02
CA PHE A 202 -9.36 28.38 13.57
C PHE A 202 -10.69 28.30 12.81
N ALA A 203 -10.88 29.20 11.84
CA ALA A 203 -12.12 29.39 11.07
C ALA A 203 -13.41 29.59 11.91
N GLY A 204 -13.30 29.93 13.20
CA GLY A 204 -14.43 30.06 14.12
C GLY A 204 -14.86 28.75 14.79
N ALA A 205 -14.05 27.69 14.70
CA ALA A 205 -14.34 26.43 15.37
C ALA A 205 -14.38 26.59 16.90
N SER A 206 -15.36 25.96 17.55
CA SER A 206 -15.44 25.90 19.02
C SER A 206 -14.57 24.80 19.61
N LYS A 207 -14.21 23.80 18.79
CA LYS A 207 -13.38 22.66 19.19
C LYS A 207 -12.69 22.09 17.97
N ILE A 208 -11.41 21.71 18.13
CA ILE A 208 -10.65 21.00 17.10
C ILE A 208 -9.98 19.79 17.74
N ILE A 209 -10.15 18.60 17.13
CA ILE A 209 -9.53 17.35 17.60
C ILE A 209 -8.71 16.70 16.48
N GLY A 210 -7.74 15.86 16.87
CA GLY A 210 -7.00 15.01 15.94
C GLY A 210 -7.73 13.70 15.63
N SER A 211 -7.26 12.99 14.60
CA SER A 211 -7.87 11.74 14.13
C SER A 211 -7.87 10.62 15.16
N ASP A 212 -6.85 10.50 16.03
CA ASP A 212 -6.86 9.49 17.12
C ASP A 212 -7.97 9.74 18.13
N THR A 213 -8.21 11.01 18.47
CA THR A 213 -9.30 11.40 19.36
C THR A 213 -10.65 11.18 18.70
N LEU A 214 -10.77 11.49 17.40
CA LEU A 214 -11.97 11.16 16.63
C LEU A 214 -12.23 9.66 16.66
N LEU A 215 -11.23 8.85 16.32
CA LEU A 215 -11.33 7.39 16.27
C LEU A 215 -11.82 6.83 17.61
N GLY A 216 -11.22 7.28 18.71
CA GLY A 216 -11.67 6.88 20.05
C GLY A 216 -13.15 7.19 20.30
N ARG A 217 -13.65 8.34 19.81
CA ARG A 217 -15.05 8.74 20.02
C ARG A 217 -16.04 8.03 19.10
N ILE A 218 -15.77 7.92 17.80
CA ILE A 218 -16.66 7.21 16.85
C ILE A 218 -16.76 5.72 17.21
N ASN A 219 -15.76 5.18 17.89
CA ASN A 219 -15.79 3.80 18.36
C ASN A 219 -16.73 3.59 19.53
N THR A 220 -16.99 4.59 20.37
CA THR A 220 -17.73 4.42 21.63
C THR A 220 -19.03 5.22 21.72
N ASP A 221 -19.21 6.25 20.89
CA ASP A 221 -20.38 7.14 20.95
C ASP A 221 -21.02 7.31 19.58
N ALA A 222 -22.20 6.72 19.39
CA ALA A 222 -23.01 6.81 18.18
C ALA A 222 -23.37 8.25 17.77
N ARG A 223 -23.32 9.21 18.70
CA ARG A 223 -23.61 10.63 18.42
C ARG A 223 -22.42 11.36 17.80
N THR A 224 -21.21 10.81 17.90
CA THR A 224 -20.03 11.39 17.25
C THR A 224 -20.08 11.09 15.77
N GLN A 225 -20.49 12.09 14.98
CA GLN A 225 -20.62 11.98 13.54
C GLN A 225 -19.70 12.97 12.82
N VAL A 226 -19.18 12.57 11.67
CA VAL A 226 -18.41 13.47 10.79
C VAL A 226 -19.28 13.98 9.66
N ASP A 227 -18.95 15.15 9.13
CA ASP A 227 -19.50 15.58 7.85
C ASP A 227 -18.86 14.76 6.71
N THR A 228 -19.52 13.66 6.35
CA THR A 228 -19.03 12.73 5.32
C THR A 228 -19.02 13.37 3.93
N ARG A 229 -19.88 14.36 3.65
CA ARG A 229 -19.90 15.07 2.37
C ARG A 229 -18.73 16.06 2.26
N ALA A 230 -18.42 16.77 3.34
CA ALA A 230 -17.22 17.61 3.40
C ALA A 230 -15.95 16.77 3.24
N LEU A 231 -15.87 15.60 3.90
CA LEU A 231 -14.75 14.67 3.75
C LEU A 231 -14.62 14.13 2.33
N LEU A 232 -15.74 13.73 1.71
CA LEU A 232 -15.76 13.29 0.33
C LEU A 232 -15.30 14.41 -0.63
N THR A 233 -15.72 15.65 -0.38
CA THR A 233 -15.27 16.82 -1.16
C THR A 233 -13.76 16.99 -1.08
N ALA A 234 -13.17 16.86 0.11
CA ALA A 234 -11.72 16.90 0.28
C ALA A 234 -11.03 15.72 -0.43
N ARG A 235 -11.58 14.50 -0.32
CA ARG A 235 -11.03 13.28 -0.94
C ARG A 235 -11.03 13.34 -2.46
N GLU A 236 -12.10 13.82 -3.08
CA GLU A 236 -12.16 13.97 -4.54
C GLU A 236 -11.32 15.16 -5.02
N PHE A 237 -11.15 16.19 -4.21
CA PHE A 237 -10.14 17.22 -4.45
C PHE A 237 -8.72 16.63 -4.42
N ASP A 238 -8.42 15.69 -3.52
CA ASP A 238 -7.13 14.98 -3.49
C ASP A 238 -6.92 14.13 -4.76
N LEU A 239 -7.97 13.50 -5.30
CA LEU A 239 -7.93 12.84 -6.61
C LEU A 239 -7.54 13.83 -7.71
N LEU A 240 -8.12 15.04 -7.71
CA LEU A 240 -7.82 16.07 -8.69
C LEU A 240 -6.36 16.50 -8.63
N ILE A 241 -5.84 16.82 -7.45
CA ILE A 241 -4.46 17.32 -7.31
C ILE A 241 -3.41 16.21 -7.21
N GLY A 242 -3.81 14.94 -7.14
CA GLY A 242 -2.89 13.81 -7.07
C GLY A 242 -2.06 13.79 -5.79
N ASP A 243 -2.69 14.06 -4.65
CA ASP A 243 -2.04 14.00 -3.35
C ASP A 243 -2.07 12.56 -2.80
N ASN A 244 -0.91 11.93 -2.73
CA ASN A 244 -0.78 10.51 -2.37
C ASN A 244 -0.50 10.29 -0.86
N ASP A 245 -0.49 11.36 -0.06
CA ASP A 245 -0.11 11.29 1.35
C ASP A 245 -1.24 11.74 2.25
N ARG A 246 -2.37 11.02 2.23
CA ARG A 246 -3.61 11.41 2.93
C ARG A 246 -3.94 10.50 4.10
N HIS A 247 -2.91 10.14 4.87
CA HIS A 247 -3.06 9.34 6.09
C HIS A 247 -3.80 10.10 7.21
N PRO A 248 -4.27 9.42 8.27
CA PRO A 248 -5.12 10.05 9.30
C PRO A 248 -4.55 11.29 9.99
N ASP A 249 -3.23 11.44 10.14
CA ASP A 249 -2.64 12.64 10.77
C ASP A 249 -2.79 13.91 9.94
N GLN A 250 -3.07 13.75 8.65
CA GLN A 250 -3.30 14.80 7.66
C GLN A 250 -4.69 15.43 7.76
N TRP A 251 -5.45 15.03 8.79
CA TRP A 251 -6.76 15.55 9.11
C TRP A 251 -6.80 16.09 10.54
N LYS A 252 -7.43 17.25 10.69
CA LYS A 252 -8.01 17.71 11.96
C LYS A 252 -9.52 17.80 11.80
N TRP A 253 -10.24 17.88 12.91
CA TRP A 253 -11.69 17.81 12.90
C TRP A 253 -12.27 18.96 13.71
N ALA A 254 -12.91 19.90 13.02
CA ALA A 254 -13.54 21.07 13.62
C ALA A 254 -14.99 20.76 14.01
N GLN A 255 -15.40 21.24 15.17
CA GLN A 255 -16.80 21.38 15.54
C GLN A 255 -17.14 22.88 15.54
N PHE A 256 -18.27 23.22 14.93
CA PHE A 256 -18.79 24.58 14.90
C PHE A 256 -20.02 24.72 15.81
N GLY A 257 -20.13 25.86 16.49
CA GLY A 257 -21.22 26.12 17.44
C GLY A 257 -21.04 25.42 18.79
N LYS A 258 -22.09 25.47 19.63
CA LYS A 258 -22.05 25.00 21.04
C LYS A 258 -22.77 23.67 21.30
N LYS A 259 -23.32 23.03 20.26
CA LYS A 259 -24.05 21.76 20.45
C LYS A 259 -23.10 20.58 20.33
N ASP A 260 -23.14 19.69 21.32
CA ASP A 260 -22.25 18.51 21.38
C ASP A 260 -22.52 17.50 20.25
N ASP A 261 -23.68 17.54 19.60
CA ASP A 261 -24.09 16.69 18.47
C ASP A 261 -23.78 17.28 17.08
N ALA A 262 -23.13 18.44 17.01
CA ALA A 262 -22.72 19.03 15.73
C ALA A 262 -21.71 18.12 15.01
N LEU A 263 -21.88 17.96 13.70
CA LEU A 263 -20.97 17.18 12.85
C LEU A 263 -19.55 17.74 12.94
N LEU A 264 -18.58 16.82 12.95
CA LEU A 264 -17.16 17.14 12.87
C LEU A 264 -16.75 17.32 11.41
N GLU A 265 -16.40 18.54 11.04
CA GLU A 265 -15.95 18.90 9.69
C GLU A 265 -14.43 18.64 9.55
N PRO A 266 -13.98 18.01 8.45
CA PRO A 266 -12.57 17.76 8.23
C PRO A 266 -11.82 19.03 7.84
N ILE A 267 -10.67 19.24 8.46
CA ILE A 267 -9.66 20.22 8.07
C ILE A 267 -8.52 19.44 7.41
N ALA A 268 -8.32 19.65 6.11
CA ALA A 268 -7.19 19.07 5.38
C ALA A 268 -5.92 19.86 5.72
N VAL A 269 -4.95 19.21 6.37
CA VAL A 269 -3.65 19.83 6.70
C VAL A 269 -2.53 19.19 5.88
N ASP A 270 -1.39 19.91 5.79
CA ASP A 270 -0.11 19.41 5.27
C ASP A 270 -0.24 18.73 3.88
N ARG A 271 -0.34 19.57 2.83
CA ARG A 271 -0.48 19.15 1.42
C ARG A 271 0.85 19.15 0.66
N ASP A 272 1.93 18.76 1.33
CA ASP A 272 3.28 18.80 0.77
C ASP A 272 3.53 17.73 -0.35
N LYS A 273 2.54 16.86 -0.60
CA LYS A 273 2.50 15.86 -1.68
C LYS A 273 1.49 16.18 -2.78
N ALA A 274 0.95 17.40 -2.81
CA ALA A 274 0.21 17.91 -3.96
C ALA A 274 1.03 17.79 -5.26
N PHE A 275 0.40 17.24 -6.30
CA PHE A 275 0.99 17.00 -7.62
C PHE A 275 2.15 15.99 -7.66
N VAL A 276 2.31 15.09 -6.70
CA VAL A 276 3.47 14.16 -6.68
C VAL A 276 3.62 13.37 -8.00
N SER A 277 4.84 13.30 -8.54
CA SER A 277 5.12 12.61 -9.80
C SER A 277 6.45 11.86 -9.77
N TYR A 278 6.38 10.53 -9.68
CA TYR A 278 7.55 9.62 -9.75
C TYR A 278 7.78 9.14 -11.18
N GLU A 279 8.61 9.86 -11.96
CA GLU A 279 8.91 9.56 -13.37
C GLU A 279 10.22 8.78 -13.55
N GLY A 280 10.54 8.42 -14.80
CA GLY A 280 11.76 7.71 -15.17
C GLY A 280 11.63 6.18 -15.17
N LEU A 281 12.60 5.53 -15.82
CA LEU A 281 12.62 4.08 -16.00
C LEU A 281 12.69 3.32 -14.66
N VAL A 282 13.51 3.79 -13.72
CA VAL A 282 13.71 3.12 -12.41
C VAL A 282 12.40 3.14 -11.62
N MET A 283 11.73 4.28 -11.53
CA MET A 283 10.44 4.38 -10.82
C MET A 283 9.31 3.62 -11.54
N SER A 284 9.35 3.55 -12.88
CA SER A 284 8.40 2.74 -13.64
C SER A 284 8.50 1.25 -13.30
N ILE A 285 9.71 0.73 -13.07
CA ILE A 285 9.94 -0.64 -12.60
C ILE A 285 9.57 -0.76 -11.12
N ALA A 286 9.98 0.20 -10.29
CA ALA A 286 9.67 0.20 -8.85
C ALA A 286 8.16 0.17 -8.59
N ARG A 287 7.36 0.85 -9.42
CA ARG A 287 5.89 0.86 -9.35
C ARG A 287 5.24 -0.52 -9.48
N LEU A 288 5.91 -1.48 -10.13
CA LEU A 288 5.41 -2.86 -10.22
C LEU A 288 5.41 -3.57 -8.87
N VAL A 289 6.26 -3.11 -7.94
CA VAL A 289 6.41 -3.65 -6.59
C VAL A 289 5.76 -2.73 -5.55
N GLN A 290 5.85 -1.41 -5.76
CA GLN A 290 5.23 -0.39 -4.92
C GLN A 290 4.30 0.51 -5.77
N PRO A 291 3.03 0.11 -5.97
CA PRO A 291 2.12 0.83 -6.85
C PRO A 291 1.80 2.28 -6.43
N SER A 292 2.03 2.64 -5.17
CA SER A 292 1.82 4.00 -4.63
C SER A 292 2.81 5.04 -5.16
N LEU A 293 3.87 4.62 -5.88
CA LEU A 293 4.78 5.49 -6.63
C LEU A 293 4.10 6.04 -7.90
N VAL A 294 3.01 6.78 -7.73
CA VAL A 294 2.15 7.32 -8.79
C VAL A 294 2.78 8.49 -9.56
N THR A 295 2.24 8.78 -10.76
CA THR A 295 2.63 9.95 -11.55
C THR A 295 1.49 10.96 -11.63
N PHE A 296 1.83 12.24 -11.49
CA PHE A 296 0.89 13.32 -11.78
C PHE A 296 0.85 13.57 -13.29
N ASP A 297 -0.19 13.05 -13.94
CA ASP A 297 -0.43 13.19 -15.37
C ASP A 297 -1.88 13.56 -15.65
N ARG A 298 -2.20 13.84 -16.92
CA ARG A 298 -3.54 14.20 -17.41
C ARG A 298 -4.63 13.21 -16.98
N ASN A 299 -4.28 11.93 -16.90
CA ASN A 299 -5.16 10.89 -16.40
C ASN A 299 -4.86 10.60 -14.93
N SER A 300 -5.90 10.46 -14.12
CA SER A 300 -5.77 10.03 -12.73
C SER A 300 -5.21 8.60 -12.64
N PRO A 301 -4.22 8.34 -11.77
CA PRO A 301 -3.76 6.98 -11.51
C PRO A 301 -4.89 6.15 -10.90
N ASN A 302 -4.67 4.85 -10.72
CA ASN A 302 -5.59 4.02 -9.97
C ASN A 302 -5.77 4.63 -8.55
N PRO A 303 -7.00 5.00 -8.14
CA PRO A 303 -7.25 5.61 -6.84
C PRO A 303 -6.76 4.79 -5.65
N THR A 304 -6.81 3.46 -5.73
CA THR A 304 -6.31 2.57 -4.66
C THR A 304 -4.79 2.64 -4.49
N HIS A 305 -4.06 3.02 -5.54
CA HIS A 305 -2.63 3.26 -5.46
C HIS A 305 -2.34 4.66 -4.91
N LEU A 306 -3.14 5.65 -5.30
CA LEU A 306 -3.00 7.02 -4.80
C LEU A 306 -3.28 7.08 -3.29
N PHE A 307 -4.31 6.37 -2.82
CA PHE A 307 -4.73 6.37 -1.42
C PHE A 307 -4.35 5.08 -0.68
N ALA A 308 -3.17 4.53 -1.00
CA ALA A 308 -2.68 3.31 -0.38
C ALA A 308 -2.57 3.42 1.17
N ASN A 309 -2.34 4.63 1.69
CA ASN A 309 -2.23 4.93 3.12
C ASN A 309 -3.54 5.41 3.78
N ALA A 310 -4.65 5.48 3.03
CA ALA A 310 -5.93 6.00 3.51
C ALA A 310 -7.12 5.05 3.27
N GLY A 311 -6.91 3.92 2.57
CA GLY A 311 -7.99 3.05 2.12
C GLY A 311 -8.87 2.46 3.24
N GLU A 312 -8.35 2.15 4.43
CA GLU A 312 -9.19 1.70 5.55
C GLU A 312 -9.89 2.86 6.26
N PHE A 313 -9.21 4.00 6.37
CA PHE A 313 -9.80 5.25 6.84
C PHE A 313 -11.02 5.64 5.99
N ASP A 314 -10.86 5.67 4.66
CA ASP A 314 -11.94 6.04 3.74
C ASP A 314 -13.11 5.05 3.77
N ARG A 315 -12.84 3.73 3.88
CA ARG A 315 -13.90 2.72 4.08
C ARG A 315 -14.69 2.96 5.37
N ARG A 316 -14.01 3.33 6.45
CA ARG A 316 -14.67 3.58 7.74
C ARG A 316 -15.47 4.86 7.74
N MET A 317 -14.93 5.94 7.16
CA MET A 317 -15.51 7.28 7.27
C MET A 317 -16.56 7.58 6.18
N LEU A 318 -16.44 7.02 4.97
CA LEU A 318 -17.32 7.32 3.84
C LEU A 318 -18.43 6.26 3.62
N GLY A 319 -18.54 5.28 4.52
CA GLY A 319 -19.42 4.11 4.39
C GLY A 319 -20.90 4.40 4.23
N SER A 320 -21.38 5.55 4.71
CA SER A 320 -22.78 5.96 4.60
C SER A 320 -23.17 6.53 3.23
N LEU A 321 -22.20 6.90 2.39
CA LEU A 321 -22.46 7.58 1.11
C LEU A 321 -22.69 6.60 -0.04
N ASP A 322 -23.73 6.85 -0.82
CA ASP A 322 -24.04 6.11 -2.05
C ASP A 322 -23.36 6.71 -3.28
N ARG A 323 -23.49 6.05 -4.43
CA ARG A 323 -22.84 6.47 -5.67
C ARG A 323 -23.33 7.85 -6.14
N THR A 324 -24.59 8.18 -5.87
CA THR A 324 -25.19 9.48 -6.22
C THR A 324 -24.50 10.62 -5.47
N ALA A 325 -24.17 10.42 -4.19
CA ALA A 325 -23.42 11.42 -3.43
C ALA A 325 -22.02 11.67 -4.02
N TRP A 326 -21.32 10.60 -4.43
CA TRP A 326 -20.02 10.68 -5.10
C TRP A 326 -20.10 11.42 -6.44
N ASP A 327 -21.03 11.03 -7.32
CA ASP A 327 -21.21 11.70 -8.62
C ASP A 327 -21.57 13.20 -8.47
N SER A 328 -22.38 13.53 -7.45
CA SER A 328 -22.76 14.91 -7.15
C SER A 328 -21.59 15.77 -6.67
N VAL A 329 -20.76 15.24 -5.76
CA VAL A 329 -19.56 15.96 -5.27
C VAL A 329 -18.56 16.17 -6.42
N ALA A 330 -18.32 15.13 -7.23
CA ALA A 330 -17.40 15.22 -8.35
C ALA A 330 -17.85 16.26 -9.36
N THR A 331 -19.13 16.24 -9.72
CA THR A 331 -19.73 17.23 -10.63
C THR A 331 -19.60 18.64 -10.08
N SER A 332 -19.91 18.83 -8.79
CA SER A 332 -19.81 20.14 -8.14
C SER A 332 -18.38 20.68 -8.10
N LEU A 333 -17.37 19.82 -7.90
CA LEU A 333 -15.96 20.23 -7.95
C LEU A 333 -15.54 20.61 -9.36
N MET A 334 -15.99 19.86 -10.38
CA MET A 334 -15.71 20.16 -11.78
C MET A 334 -16.26 21.54 -12.20
N GLU A 335 -17.44 21.90 -11.73
CA GLU A 335 -18.08 23.19 -12.03
C GLU A 335 -17.40 24.36 -11.29
N ARG A 336 -17.02 24.17 -10.02
CA ARG A 336 -16.39 25.21 -9.21
C ARG A 336 -14.94 25.47 -9.61
N ILE A 337 -14.17 24.42 -9.94
CA ILE A 337 -12.75 24.51 -10.29
C ILE A 337 -12.63 24.75 -11.80
N THR A 338 -12.97 25.97 -12.21
CA THR A 338 -12.89 26.42 -13.61
C THR A 338 -11.45 26.63 -14.08
N ASP A 339 -11.26 26.81 -15.39
CA ASP A 339 -9.96 27.15 -15.97
C ASP A 339 -9.31 28.39 -15.33
N PRO A 340 -10.03 29.52 -15.16
CA PRO A 340 -9.51 30.67 -14.42
C PRO A 340 -9.07 30.36 -12.99
N VAL A 341 -9.77 29.46 -12.28
CA VAL A 341 -9.39 29.06 -10.91
C VAL A 341 -8.05 28.32 -10.92
N ILE A 342 -7.87 27.38 -11.85
CA ILE A 342 -6.61 26.63 -12.01
C ILE A 342 -5.47 27.56 -12.43
N ASP A 343 -5.72 28.47 -13.37
CA ASP A 343 -4.69 29.40 -13.85
C ASP A 343 -4.32 30.43 -12.76
N ASN A 344 -5.28 30.88 -11.95
CA ASN A 344 -5.03 31.73 -10.79
C ASN A 344 -4.21 31.01 -9.71
N ALA A 345 -4.51 29.74 -9.48
CA ALA A 345 -3.79 28.91 -8.53
C ALA A 345 -2.29 28.78 -8.92
N MET A 346 -2.00 28.61 -10.21
CA MET A 346 -0.61 28.63 -10.69
C MET A 346 0.04 30.01 -10.60
N ARG A 347 -0.74 31.10 -10.71
CA ARG A 347 -0.23 32.47 -10.53
C ARG A 347 0.06 32.85 -9.08
N ALA A 348 -0.40 32.05 -8.10
CA ALA A 348 -0.02 32.22 -6.69
C ALA A 348 1.41 31.75 -6.40
N LEU A 349 2.01 30.99 -7.32
CA LEU A 349 3.42 30.62 -7.26
C LEU A 349 4.33 31.82 -7.60
N PRO A 350 5.63 31.77 -7.23
CA PRO A 350 6.59 32.78 -7.65
C PRO A 350 6.55 33.03 -9.17
N PRO A 351 6.60 34.29 -9.62
CA PRO A 351 6.44 34.65 -11.04
C PRO A 351 7.52 34.02 -11.94
N GLU A 352 8.68 33.66 -11.39
CA GLU A 352 9.73 32.94 -12.11
C GLU A 352 9.30 31.55 -12.61
N TYR A 353 8.26 30.95 -12.01
CA TYR A 353 7.65 29.71 -12.49
C TYR A 353 6.67 29.89 -13.65
N ALA A 354 6.35 31.13 -14.07
CA ALA A 354 5.30 31.38 -15.08
C ALA A 354 5.51 30.66 -16.42
N SER A 355 6.76 30.38 -16.82
CA SER A 355 7.07 29.61 -18.04
C SER A 355 6.92 28.08 -17.87
N ILE A 356 6.89 27.60 -16.63
CA ILE A 356 6.92 26.17 -16.27
C ILE A 356 5.55 25.69 -15.80
N SER A 357 4.84 26.49 -14.99
CA SER A 357 3.53 26.17 -14.41
C SER A 357 2.41 25.82 -15.42
N PRO A 358 2.38 26.32 -16.68
CA PRO A 358 1.36 25.93 -17.65
C PRO A 358 1.27 24.41 -17.90
N ARG A 359 2.38 23.67 -17.72
CA ARG A 359 2.40 22.20 -17.78
C ARG A 359 1.53 21.57 -16.69
N VAL A 360 1.61 22.08 -15.47
CA VAL A 360 0.85 21.58 -14.31
C VAL A 360 -0.62 21.98 -14.46
N ALA A 361 -0.90 23.22 -14.87
CA ALA A 361 -2.26 23.67 -15.18
C ALA A 361 -2.95 22.80 -16.24
N ALA A 362 -2.25 22.47 -17.33
CA ALA A 362 -2.80 21.62 -18.38
C ALA A 362 -3.16 20.20 -17.88
N LYS A 363 -2.32 19.62 -17.01
CA LYS A 363 -2.60 18.34 -16.36
C LYS A 363 -3.82 18.46 -15.42
N LEU A 364 -3.89 19.50 -14.59
CA LEU A 364 -5.02 19.76 -13.70
C LEU A 364 -6.35 19.91 -14.45
N LYS A 365 -6.36 20.68 -15.54
CA LYS A 365 -7.55 20.86 -16.39
C LYS A 365 -8.04 19.53 -16.96
N ALA A 366 -7.13 18.68 -17.43
CA ALA A 366 -7.48 17.34 -17.92
C ALA A 366 -8.03 16.43 -16.82
N ARG A 367 -7.39 16.44 -15.63
CA ARG A 367 -7.85 15.65 -14.48
C ARG A 367 -9.22 16.10 -13.97
N ARG A 368 -9.46 17.41 -13.90
CA ARG A 368 -10.76 18.01 -13.56
C ARG A 368 -11.82 17.54 -14.54
N ASN A 369 -11.53 17.52 -15.84
CA ASN A 369 -12.47 17.00 -16.83
C ASN A 369 -12.76 15.49 -16.70
N GLY A 370 -11.83 14.71 -16.13
CA GLY A 370 -11.98 13.26 -15.89
C GLY A 370 -12.30 12.88 -14.44
N LEU A 371 -12.68 13.83 -13.58
CA LEU A 371 -12.80 13.61 -12.13
C LEU A 371 -13.91 12.61 -11.79
N ARG A 372 -15.08 12.73 -12.42
CA ARG A 372 -16.22 11.79 -12.22
C ARG A 372 -15.80 10.34 -12.44
N ASP A 373 -15.11 10.06 -13.55
CA ASP A 373 -14.66 8.69 -13.84
C ASP A 373 -13.64 8.19 -12.80
N ALA A 374 -12.79 9.07 -12.28
CA ALA A 374 -11.83 8.71 -11.23
C ALA A 374 -12.54 8.43 -9.89
N ALA A 375 -13.50 9.26 -9.51
CA ALA A 375 -14.33 9.09 -8.31
C ALA A 375 -15.15 7.79 -8.38
N ASP A 376 -15.78 7.51 -9.52
CA ASP A 376 -16.57 6.30 -9.76
C ASP A 376 -15.74 5.02 -9.64
N ARG A 377 -14.53 5.00 -10.24
CA ARG A 377 -13.59 3.89 -10.05
C ARG A 377 -13.24 3.69 -8.58
N TYR A 378 -13.01 4.77 -7.84
CA TYR A 378 -12.64 4.66 -6.43
C TYR A 378 -13.80 4.14 -5.59
N TYR A 379 -15.01 4.67 -5.81
CA TYR A 379 -16.24 4.20 -5.19
C TYR A 379 -16.41 2.68 -5.35
N HIS A 380 -16.24 2.16 -6.56
CA HIS A 380 -16.36 0.72 -6.83
C HIS A 380 -15.30 -0.11 -6.11
N GLU A 381 -14.06 0.38 -5.98
CA GLU A 381 -13.00 -0.32 -5.25
C GLU A 381 -13.24 -0.35 -3.73
N LEU A 382 -13.80 0.74 -3.16
CA LEU A 382 -14.12 0.79 -1.74
C LEU A 382 -15.31 -0.10 -1.37
N TRP A 383 -16.37 -0.08 -2.18
CA TRP A 383 -17.67 -0.70 -1.81
C TRP A 383 -17.98 -2.02 -2.51
N ARG A 384 -17.04 -2.57 -3.29
CA ARG A 384 -17.17 -3.95 -3.77
C ARG A 384 -17.40 -4.94 -2.63
N VAL A 385 -16.76 -4.70 -1.48
CA VAL A 385 -17.04 -5.36 -0.20
C VAL A 385 -17.28 -4.25 0.81
N ALA A 386 -18.52 -4.14 1.31
CA ALA A 386 -18.90 -3.09 2.23
C ALA A 386 -18.68 -3.55 3.68
N ASP A 387 -17.62 -3.03 4.30
CA ASP A 387 -17.37 -3.19 5.73
C ASP A 387 -18.06 -2.04 6.49
N ILE A 388 -19.04 -2.38 7.32
CA ILE A 388 -19.86 -1.45 8.10
C ILE A 388 -19.55 -1.70 9.57
N HIS A 389 -19.19 -0.63 10.29
CA HIS A 389 -18.79 -0.72 11.68
C HIS A 389 -19.80 -0.02 12.60
N GLY A 390 -20.25 -0.73 13.63
CA GLY A 390 -20.92 -0.16 14.78
C GLY A 390 -19.95 0.45 15.79
N THR A 391 -20.42 0.64 17.01
CA THR A 391 -19.73 1.20 18.19
C THR A 391 -19.41 0.11 19.21
N ASP A 392 -18.83 0.45 20.37
CA ASP A 392 -18.68 -0.45 21.51
C ASP A 392 -19.87 -0.36 22.48
N ALA A 393 -20.91 0.40 22.13
CA ALA A 393 -22.17 0.45 22.86
C ALA A 393 -23.17 -0.57 22.29
N ASP A 394 -24.27 -0.80 23.01
CA ASP A 394 -25.33 -1.71 22.59
C ASP A 394 -25.97 -1.23 21.27
N ASP A 395 -25.58 -1.88 20.17
CA ASP A 395 -26.02 -1.54 18.83
C ASP A 395 -27.09 -2.50 18.31
N GLN A 396 -27.99 -1.94 17.52
CA GLN A 396 -29.03 -2.68 16.81
C GLN A 396 -28.88 -2.51 15.31
N ALA A 397 -28.50 -3.59 14.62
CA ALA A 397 -28.48 -3.67 13.16
C ALA A 397 -29.81 -4.23 12.63
N THR A 398 -30.41 -3.53 11.67
CA THR A 398 -31.54 -4.03 10.88
C THR A 398 -31.13 -4.14 9.42
N VAL A 399 -31.28 -5.32 8.84
CA VAL A 399 -30.93 -5.61 7.45
C VAL A 399 -32.17 -6.10 6.71
N VAL A 400 -32.62 -5.35 5.71
CA VAL A 400 -33.81 -5.69 4.92
C VAL A 400 -33.41 -5.98 3.49
N ARG A 401 -33.68 -7.20 3.01
CA ARG A 401 -33.56 -7.58 1.59
C ARG A 401 -34.78 -7.03 0.84
N SER A 402 -34.75 -5.74 0.51
CA SER A 402 -35.91 -4.97 0.06
C SER A 402 -36.26 -5.16 -1.42
N GLY A 403 -35.41 -5.83 -2.20
CA GLY A 403 -35.66 -6.15 -3.59
C GLY A 403 -34.59 -7.08 -4.17
N GLU A 404 -34.75 -7.47 -5.43
CA GLU A 404 -33.79 -8.35 -6.11
C GLU A 404 -32.41 -7.69 -6.19
N GLY A 405 -31.46 -8.20 -5.41
CA GLY A 405 -30.12 -7.61 -5.29
C GLY A 405 -30.04 -6.33 -4.45
N LEU A 406 -31.13 -5.86 -3.82
CA LEU A 406 -31.15 -4.66 -2.97
C LEU A 406 -31.15 -5.04 -1.49
N VAL A 407 -30.28 -4.41 -0.71
CA VAL A 407 -30.19 -4.61 0.75
C VAL A 407 -30.11 -3.27 1.46
N ASP A 408 -31.10 -2.97 2.30
CA ASP A 408 -31.11 -1.81 3.19
C ASP A 408 -30.47 -2.19 4.53
N VAL A 409 -29.47 -1.43 4.97
CA VAL A 409 -28.82 -1.61 6.27
C VAL A 409 -29.03 -0.36 7.11
N ARG A 410 -29.38 -0.57 8.37
CA ARG A 410 -29.54 0.49 9.38
C ARG A 410 -28.87 0.05 10.68
N ILE A 411 -28.13 0.95 11.32
CA ILE A 411 -27.56 0.73 12.67
C ILE A 411 -27.92 1.91 13.57
N GLN A 412 -28.37 1.60 14.77
CA GLN A 412 -28.74 2.55 15.81
C GLN A 412 -28.26 2.04 17.17
N SER A 413 -27.99 2.95 18.11
CA SER A 413 -27.65 2.60 19.50
C SER A 413 -28.83 2.93 20.41
N GLY A 414 -29.28 1.92 21.18
CA GLY A 414 -30.49 2.01 22.01
C GLY A 414 -31.73 2.48 21.23
N ASN A 415 -32.47 3.44 21.78
CA ASN A 415 -33.67 4.03 21.17
C ASN A 415 -33.38 5.30 20.35
N SER A 416 -32.12 5.56 20.01
CA SER A 416 -31.71 6.76 19.27
C SER A 416 -32.04 6.65 17.78
N ALA A 417 -32.01 7.79 17.08
CA ALA A 417 -32.03 7.78 15.62
C ALA A 417 -30.84 6.96 15.06
N PRO A 418 -31.00 6.30 13.91
CA PRO A 418 -29.89 5.58 13.29
C PRO A 418 -28.75 6.51 12.90
N TYR A 419 -27.54 6.13 13.30
CA TYR A 419 -26.33 6.84 12.90
C TYR A 419 -25.74 6.31 11.60
N PHE A 420 -26.17 5.11 11.17
CA PHE A 420 -25.86 4.57 9.86
C PHE A 420 -27.15 4.13 9.16
N SER A 421 -27.31 4.54 7.90
CA SER A 421 -28.34 4.01 7.02
C SER A 421 -27.89 4.08 5.56
N ARG A 422 -27.92 2.95 4.85
CA ARG A 422 -27.57 2.89 3.43
C ARG A 422 -28.29 1.74 2.72
N ARG A 423 -28.70 2.00 1.49
CA ARG A 423 -29.13 0.98 0.52
C ARG A 423 -27.93 0.52 -0.30
N PHE A 424 -27.78 -0.79 -0.44
CA PHE A 424 -26.76 -1.42 -1.27
C PHE A 424 -27.40 -2.13 -2.45
N ASP A 425 -26.72 -2.10 -3.60
CA ASP A 425 -27.11 -2.78 -4.83
C ASP A 425 -26.06 -3.84 -5.21
N LEU A 426 -26.52 -5.05 -5.58
CA LEU A 426 -25.68 -6.18 -5.95
C LEU A 426 -24.84 -5.96 -7.22
N GLY A 427 -25.27 -5.05 -8.10
CA GLY A 427 -24.49 -4.54 -9.22
C GLY A 427 -23.18 -3.94 -8.76
N GLU A 428 -23.20 -3.21 -7.64
CA GLU A 428 -22.10 -2.41 -7.10
C GLU A 428 -21.35 -3.15 -5.96
N THR A 429 -22.09 -3.74 -5.03
CA THR A 429 -21.60 -4.37 -3.80
C THR A 429 -21.74 -5.89 -3.88
N LYS A 430 -20.65 -6.63 -3.70
CA LYS A 430 -20.62 -8.10 -3.81
C LYS A 430 -20.74 -8.82 -2.46
N GLU A 431 -20.53 -8.10 -1.37
CA GLU A 431 -20.61 -8.63 -0.01
C GLU A 431 -20.81 -7.46 0.98
N ILE A 432 -21.65 -7.66 1.99
CA ILE A 432 -21.81 -6.73 3.12
C ILE A 432 -21.34 -7.44 4.38
N ARG A 433 -20.47 -6.78 5.15
CA ARG A 433 -19.95 -7.25 6.44
C ARG A 433 -20.27 -6.20 7.50
N ILE A 434 -21.02 -6.60 8.52
CA ILE A 434 -21.43 -5.72 9.62
C ILE A 434 -20.68 -6.17 10.87
N TYR A 435 -19.90 -5.27 11.46
CA TYR A 435 -19.13 -5.49 12.68
C TYR A 435 -19.74 -4.69 13.82
N LEU A 436 -20.27 -5.35 14.86
CA LEU A 436 -21.00 -4.71 15.97
C LEU A 436 -20.14 -4.45 17.21
N HIS A 437 -19.02 -5.15 17.33
CA HIS A 437 -17.90 -4.92 18.22
C HIS A 437 -18.03 -5.29 19.70
N GLY A 438 -18.63 -4.44 20.53
CA GLY A 438 -18.36 -4.46 21.98
C GLY A 438 -19.59 -4.54 22.87
N GLY A 439 -20.75 -4.09 22.39
CA GLY A 439 -21.97 -3.99 23.17
C GLY A 439 -22.73 -5.33 23.28
N ASP A 440 -23.85 -5.30 23.98
CA ASP A 440 -24.84 -6.39 23.94
C ASP A 440 -25.69 -6.26 22.66
N ASP A 441 -25.07 -6.59 21.52
CA ASP A 441 -25.57 -6.20 20.22
C ASP A 441 -26.72 -7.07 19.71
N ARG A 442 -27.56 -6.48 18.88
CA ARG A 442 -28.71 -7.14 18.25
C ARG A 442 -28.68 -6.98 16.75
N ALA A 443 -29.02 -8.04 16.03
CA ALA A 443 -29.17 -7.97 14.59
C ALA A 443 -30.39 -8.74 14.09
N THR A 444 -31.19 -8.10 13.24
CA THR A 444 -32.34 -8.71 12.59
C THR A 444 -32.18 -8.62 11.08
N VAL A 445 -32.34 -9.75 10.39
CA VAL A 445 -32.30 -9.83 8.93
C VAL A 445 -33.64 -10.32 8.40
N GLU A 446 -34.22 -9.59 7.45
CA GLU A 446 -35.56 -9.86 6.91
C GLU A 446 -35.60 -9.77 5.39
N GLY A 447 -36.68 -10.30 4.81
CA GLY A 447 -36.98 -10.21 3.37
C GLY A 447 -37.04 -11.56 2.67
N ASN A 448 -37.79 -11.63 1.58
CA ASN A 448 -37.96 -12.82 0.76
C ASN A 448 -37.71 -12.48 -0.71
N VAL A 449 -36.55 -12.88 -1.23
CA VAL A 449 -36.09 -12.51 -2.58
C VAL A 449 -35.46 -13.71 -3.29
N ARG A 450 -35.34 -13.68 -4.61
CA ARG A 450 -34.66 -14.75 -5.37
C ARG A 450 -33.14 -14.59 -5.31
N ARG A 451 -32.65 -13.35 -5.33
CA ARG A 451 -31.24 -13.00 -5.30
C ARG A 451 -30.98 -11.86 -4.33
N SER A 452 -29.89 -11.95 -3.58
CA SER A 452 -29.47 -10.93 -2.62
C SER A 452 -27.94 -10.82 -2.57
N ILE A 453 -27.45 -9.69 -2.09
CA ILE A 453 -26.07 -9.54 -1.65
C ILE A 453 -25.81 -10.50 -0.46
N PRO A 454 -24.72 -11.27 -0.46
CA PRO A 454 -24.25 -12.02 0.72
C PRO A 454 -24.01 -11.08 1.91
N VAL A 455 -24.56 -11.42 3.07
CA VAL A 455 -24.41 -10.64 4.31
C VAL A 455 -23.72 -11.49 5.36
N ARG A 456 -22.77 -10.86 6.08
CA ARG A 456 -22.11 -11.38 7.26
C ARG A 456 -22.32 -10.41 8.42
N ILE A 457 -22.65 -10.94 9.60
CA ILE A 457 -22.75 -10.15 10.82
C ILE A 457 -21.79 -10.74 11.85
N ILE A 458 -20.93 -9.88 12.38
CA ILE A 458 -19.84 -10.20 13.31
C ILE A 458 -20.14 -9.44 14.60
N GLY A 459 -20.49 -10.17 15.66
CA GLY A 459 -20.84 -9.57 16.95
C GLY A 459 -19.65 -8.94 17.65
N GLY A 460 -18.57 -9.68 17.85
CA GLY A 460 -17.47 -9.23 18.71
C GLY A 460 -17.71 -9.64 20.16
N ASN A 461 -17.26 -8.83 21.12
CA ASN A 461 -17.50 -9.08 22.55
C ASN A 461 -18.96 -8.79 22.92
N GLY A 462 -19.35 -9.14 24.14
CA GLY A 462 -20.70 -8.87 24.67
C GLY A 462 -21.67 -10.05 24.48
N THR A 463 -22.94 -9.83 24.78
CA THR A 463 -24.02 -10.82 24.63
C THR A 463 -24.85 -10.51 23.39
N ASN A 464 -24.46 -11.15 22.29
CA ASN A 464 -24.96 -10.85 20.95
C ASN A 464 -26.17 -11.70 20.57
N THR A 465 -27.26 -11.07 20.13
CA THR A 465 -28.51 -11.74 19.72
C THR A 465 -28.83 -11.49 18.25
N PHE A 466 -28.64 -12.51 17.40
CA PHE A 466 -28.85 -12.41 15.95
C PHE A 466 -29.97 -13.31 15.45
N VAL A 467 -30.85 -12.75 14.63
CA VAL A 467 -32.00 -13.45 14.05
C VAL A 467 -32.04 -13.21 12.54
N ASP A 468 -32.06 -14.29 11.77
CA ASP A 468 -32.32 -14.25 10.32
C ASP A 468 -33.71 -14.83 10.06
N LEU A 469 -34.63 -13.98 9.61
CA LEU A 469 -35.98 -14.31 9.18
C LEU A 469 -36.10 -14.31 7.65
N SER A 470 -34.98 -14.13 6.92
CA SER A 470 -34.96 -13.96 5.48
C SER A 470 -34.91 -15.28 4.70
N THR A 471 -35.39 -15.23 3.47
CA THR A 471 -35.28 -16.32 2.48
C THR A 471 -34.66 -15.77 1.20
N VAL A 472 -33.62 -16.44 0.68
CA VAL A 472 -32.97 -16.08 -0.59
C VAL A 472 -32.91 -17.30 -1.50
N GLY A 473 -33.54 -17.20 -2.68
CA GLY A 473 -33.55 -18.30 -3.66
C GLY A 473 -34.16 -19.59 -3.12
N GLY A 474 -35.14 -19.49 -2.21
CA GLY A 474 -35.76 -20.63 -1.52
C GLY A 474 -34.96 -21.17 -0.33
N LYS A 475 -33.73 -20.67 -0.07
CA LYS A 475 -32.95 -21.04 1.12
C LYS A 475 -33.31 -20.12 2.29
N ARG A 476 -33.74 -20.72 3.41
CA ARG A 476 -33.95 -20.01 4.69
C ARG A 476 -32.62 -19.70 5.38
N ASN A 477 -32.59 -18.59 6.10
CA ASN A 477 -31.48 -18.12 6.93
C ASN A 477 -30.14 -18.06 6.16
N PRO A 478 -30.07 -17.35 5.02
CA PRO A 478 -28.89 -17.30 4.17
C PRO A 478 -27.72 -16.50 4.76
N THR A 479 -27.95 -15.72 5.83
CA THR A 479 -26.93 -14.86 6.45
C THR A 479 -25.94 -15.67 7.27
N ARG A 480 -24.66 -15.26 7.26
CA ARG A 480 -23.63 -15.88 8.11
C ARG A 480 -23.42 -15.05 9.36
N PHE A 481 -23.61 -15.67 10.52
CA PHE A 481 -23.36 -15.05 11.82
C PHE A 481 -22.05 -15.53 12.42
N TYR A 482 -21.32 -14.61 13.02
CA TYR A 482 -20.09 -14.84 13.77
C TYR A 482 -20.24 -14.18 15.13
N ASP A 483 -19.65 -14.81 16.14
CA ASP A 483 -19.57 -14.23 17.49
C ASP A 483 -20.97 -13.94 18.09
N ALA A 484 -21.91 -14.87 17.87
CA ALA A 484 -23.26 -14.84 18.45
C ALA A 484 -23.29 -15.47 19.86
N GLY A 485 -24.19 -15.00 20.72
CA GLY A 485 -24.24 -15.36 22.13
C GLY A 485 -23.25 -14.55 22.97
N THR A 486 -22.90 -15.04 24.17
CA THR A 486 -21.90 -14.39 25.02
C THR A 486 -20.49 -14.71 24.52
N VAL A 487 -19.76 -13.67 24.12
CA VAL A 487 -18.40 -13.76 23.60
C VAL A 487 -17.48 -12.81 24.36
N GLN A 488 -16.27 -13.25 24.64
CA GLN A 488 -15.22 -12.50 25.34
C GLN A 488 -13.89 -12.65 24.60
N ASP A 489 -12.92 -11.81 24.96
CA ASP A 489 -11.54 -11.84 24.45
C ASP A 489 -11.39 -11.65 22.93
N VAL A 490 -12.39 -11.07 22.25
CA VAL A 490 -12.21 -10.58 20.88
C VAL A 490 -11.24 -9.42 20.93
N LYS A 491 -10.08 -9.63 20.30
CA LYS A 491 -9.03 -8.62 20.19
C LYS A 491 -9.16 -7.88 18.87
N TYR A 492 -9.01 -6.57 18.96
CA TYR A 492 -8.86 -5.69 17.83
C TYR A 492 -7.39 -5.32 17.73
N ALA A 493 -6.90 -5.18 16.51
CA ALA A 493 -5.50 -4.88 16.24
C ALA A 493 -5.12 -3.45 16.51
N ARG A 494 -5.72 -2.78 17.51
CA ARG A 494 -5.20 -1.48 17.94
C ARG A 494 -3.70 -1.68 18.14
N ASP A 495 -2.90 -1.00 17.33
CA ASP A 495 -1.48 -0.86 17.55
C ASP A 495 -0.63 -2.16 17.49
N THR A 496 -0.60 -2.91 16.38
CA THR A 496 0.50 -3.89 16.13
C THR A 496 0.79 -4.14 14.65
N VAL A 497 1.51 -3.22 14.01
CA VAL A 497 2.65 -3.60 13.18
C VAL A 497 3.85 -2.93 13.82
N ASP A 498 4.86 -3.68 14.21
CA ASP A 498 6.12 -3.12 14.71
C ASP A 498 6.68 -2.17 13.62
N GLU A 499 6.53 -0.86 13.87
CA GLU A 499 6.47 0.22 12.89
C GLU A 499 7.85 0.61 12.32
N LYS A 500 8.49 -0.22 11.49
CA LYS A 500 9.85 0.13 11.03
C LYS A 500 10.15 0.08 9.53
N ILE A 501 9.24 -0.34 8.66
CA ILE A 501 9.69 -0.63 7.26
C ILE A 501 8.72 -0.22 6.14
N ASN A 502 7.42 0.00 6.39
CA ASN A 502 6.52 0.49 5.34
C ASN A 502 5.56 1.58 5.87
N ILE A 503 5.89 2.83 5.56
CA ILE A 503 5.14 4.02 5.97
C ILE A 503 3.68 3.95 5.48
N ASP A 504 3.45 3.49 4.25
CA ASP A 504 2.12 3.42 3.65
C ASP A 504 1.20 2.45 4.41
N ASN A 505 1.75 1.30 4.84
CA ASN A 505 0.98 0.31 5.61
C ASN A 505 0.77 0.74 7.06
N ALA A 506 1.80 1.30 7.71
CA ALA A 506 1.72 1.72 9.11
C ALA A 506 0.53 2.67 9.33
N PHE A 507 0.38 3.66 8.47
CA PHE A 507 -0.70 4.62 8.55
C PHE A 507 -2.08 4.07 8.19
N ASN A 508 -2.17 3.23 7.16
CA ASN A 508 -3.44 2.66 6.69
C ASN A 508 -4.12 1.79 7.76
N HIS A 509 -3.35 1.14 8.64
CA HIS A 509 -3.91 0.19 9.61
C HIS A 509 -4.54 0.82 10.86
N SER A 510 -4.28 2.11 11.14
CA SER A 510 -4.77 2.78 12.35
C SER A 510 -6.31 2.81 12.48
N PHE A 511 -7.04 2.89 11.37
CA PHE A 511 -8.51 2.88 11.33
C PHE A 511 -9.12 1.49 11.06
N ASN A 512 -8.29 0.45 10.95
CA ASN A 512 -8.75 -0.91 10.73
C ASN A 512 -9.29 -1.51 12.05
N ARG A 513 -10.61 -1.71 12.13
CA ARG A 513 -11.27 -2.31 13.30
C ARG A 513 -11.73 -3.75 13.05
N ARG A 514 -11.10 -4.47 12.13
CA ARG A 514 -11.38 -5.91 11.95
C ARG A 514 -10.82 -6.70 13.15
N PRO A 515 -11.56 -7.67 13.69
CA PRO A 515 -11.07 -8.49 14.80
C PRO A 515 -9.91 -9.36 14.33
N TRP A 516 -9.02 -9.72 15.26
CA TRP A 516 -7.98 -10.71 14.99
C TRP A 516 -8.63 -12.04 14.58
N VAL A 517 -7.98 -12.74 13.67
CA VAL A 517 -8.47 -13.98 13.10
C VAL A 517 -7.72 -15.13 13.76
N ARG A 518 -8.46 -16.06 14.37
CA ARG A 518 -7.88 -17.34 14.79
C ARG A 518 -7.63 -18.19 13.56
N ALA A 519 -6.37 -18.51 13.28
CA ALA A 519 -5.96 -19.36 12.18
C ALA A 519 -4.70 -20.14 12.56
N TYR A 520 -4.65 -21.41 12.17
CA TYR A 520 -3.53 -22.33 12.44
C TYR A 520 -3.20 -22.50 13.94
N GLY A 521 -4.22 -22.42 14.81
CA GLY A 521 -4.02 -22.48 16.27
C GLY A 521 -3.54 -21.18 16.90
N GLU A 522 -3.20 -20.17 16.11
CA GLU A 522 -2.72 -18.87 16.56
C GLU A 522 -3.78 -17.78 16.35
N LEU A 523 -3.61 -16.67 17.06
CA LEU A 523 -4.42 -15.48 16.86
C LEU A 523 -3.58 -14.50 16.04
N LEU A 524 -4.03 -14.20 14.81
CA LEU A 524 -3.29 -13.38 13.85
C LEU A 524 -3.98 -12.02 13.65
N PRO A 525 -3.21 -10.94 13.44
CA PRO A 525 -3.78 -9.65 13.06
C PRO A 525 -4.54 -9.77 11.73
N PRO A 526 -5.56 -8.91 11.50
CA PRO A 526 -6.36 -8.95 10.29
C PRO A 526 -5.50 -8.66 9.05
N LEU A 527 -5.41 -9.64 8.15
CA LEU A 527 -4.75 -9.49 6.86
C LEU A 527 -5.73 -8.95 5.80
N ARG A 528 -5.23 -8.67 4.60
CA ARG A 528 -6.08 -8.36 3.45
C ARG A 528 -7.03 -9.53 3.18
N ASP A 529 -8.33 -9.26 3.16
CA ASP A 529 -9.39 -10.27 3.05
C ASP A 529 -10.38 -9.98 1.91
N ASN A 530 -10.01 -9.06 1.02
CA ASN A 530 -10.78 -8.68 -0.15
C ASN A 530 -9.89 -8.19 -1.31
N GLY A 531 -10.45 -8.22 -2.51
CA GLY A 531 -9.79 -7.78 -3.73
C GLY A 531 -8.73 -8.76 -4.23
N THR A 532 -7.85 -8.25 -5.10
CA THR A 532 -6.80 -9.03 -5.75
C THR A 532 -5.49 -8.25 -5.77
N THR A 533 -4.37 -8.95 -5.81
CA THR A 533 -3.06 -8.36 -6.04
C THR A 533 -2.32 -9.18 -7.08
N ILE A 534 -1.70 -8.49 -8.04
CA ILE A 534 -0.82 -9.11 -9.03
C ILE A 534 0.59 -8.59 -8.74
N ARG A 535 1.56 -9.51 -8.62
CA ARG A 535 2.96 -9.18 -8.36
C ARG A 535 3.84 -9.79 -9.44
N PRO A 536 4.86 -9.07 -9.94
CA PRO A 536 5.86 -9.68 -10.80
C PRO A 536 6.73 -10.66 -9.99
N VAL A 537 7.09 -11.77 -10.63
CA VAL A 537 8.13 -12.69 -10.16
C VAL A 537 9.38 -12.38 -10.96
N LEU A 538 10.40 -11.82 -10.32
CA LEU A 538 11.66 -11.46 -10.96
C LEU A 538 12.81 -12.10 -10.18
N GLY A 539 13.72 -12.76 -10.89
CA GLY A 539 14.90 -13.35 -10.29
C GLY A 539 16.05 -13.47 -11.28
N VAL A 540 17.28 -13.49 -10.77
CA VAL A 540 18.47 -13.82 -11.55
C VAL A 540 19.17 -14.96 -10.85
N HIS A 541 19.28 -16.09 -11.54
CA HIS A 541 19.83 -17.31 -11.00
C HIS A 541 21.06 -17.73 -11.80
N SER A 542 21.84 -18.63 -11.23
CA SER A 542 22.98 -19.22 -11.94
C SER A 542 23.10 -20.67 -11.57
N GLN A 543 23.31 -21.52 -12.57
CA GLN A 543 23.50 -22.96 -12.38
C GLN A 543 24.58 -23.45 -13.33
N ARG A 544 25.34 -24.46 -12.88
CA ARG A 544 26.36 -25.09 -13.72
C ARG A 544 25.70 -25.67 -14.98
N GLY A 545 26.31 -25.42 -16.14
CA GLY A 545 25.78 -25.84 -17.45
C GLY A 545 24.70 -24.93 -18.05
N LEU A 546 24.14 -24.01 -17.26
CA LEU A 546 23.12 -23.03 -17.69
C LEU A 546 23.61 -21.58 -17.61
N GLY A 547 24.75 -21.31 -16.97
CA GLY A 547 25.26 -19.95 -16.81
C GLY A 547 24.34 -19.10 -15.92
N ILE A 548 24.35 -17.78 -16.14
CA ILE A 548 23.41 -16.84 -15.51
C ILE A 548 22.14 -16.78 -16.35
N TYR A 549 20.97 -16.85 -15.71
CA TYR A 549 19.69 -16.77 -16.40
C TYR A 549 18.65 -15.99 -15.58
N PRO A 550 17.81 -15.17 -16.25
CA PRO A 550 16.70 -14.51 -15.60
C PRO A 550 15.51 -15.47 -15.41
N VAL A 551 14.69 -15.16 -14.41
CA VAL A 551 13.36 -15.71 -14.16
C VAL A 551 12.39 -14.56 -14.19
N VAL A 552 11.32 -14.71 -14.97
CA VAL A 552 10.28 -13.68 -15.16
C VAL A 552 8.92 -14.36 -15.07
N GLY A 553 8.01 -13.78 -14.30
CA GLY A 553 6.69 -14.36 -14.08
C GLY A 553 5.71 -13.40 -13.42
N LEU A 554 4.53 -13.93 -13.09
CA LEU A 554 3.46 -13.20 -12.41
C LEU A 554 2.82 -14.09 -11.35
N ALA A 555 2.49 -13.50 -10.20
CA ALA A 555 1.72 -14.12 -9.13
C ALA A 555 0.45 -13.31 -8.88
N ARG A 556 -0.71 -13.96 -9.01
CA ARG A 556 -2.02 -13.39 -8.70
C ARG A 556 -2.55 -13.97 -7.40
N TYR A 557 -2.75 -13.11 -6.42
CA TYR A 557 -3.40 -13.39 -5.15
C TYR A 557 -4.84 -12.89 -5.21
N SER A 558 -5.79 -13.72 -4.77
CA SER A 558 -7.16 -13.30 -4.48
C SER A 558 -7.44 -13.49 -3.00
N TYR A 559 -8.04 -12.49 -2.37
CA TYR A 559 -8.29 -12.48 -0.93
C TYR A 559 -9.77 -12.70 -0.63
N GLY A 560 -10.07 -13.26 0.55
CA GLY A 560 -11.43 -13.51 1.00
C GLY A 560 -11.55 -13.46 2.53
N PHE A 561 -12.77 -13.23 3.01
CA PHE A 561 -13.08 -13.14 4.44
C PHE A 561 -12.51 -14.34 5.22
N ARG A 562 -11.68 -14.07 6.24
CA ARG A 562 -11.02 -15.09 7.09
C ARG A 562 -10.34 -16.23 6.31
N THR A 563 -9.84 -15.93 5.11
CA THR A 563 -8.93 -16.83 4.36
C THR A 563 -7.51 -16.31 4.50
N VAL A 564 -6.67 -17.06 5.20
CA VAL A 564 -5.29 -16.67 5.51
C VAL A 564 -4.32 -17.53 4.68
N PRO A 565 -3.20 -16.98 4.17
CA PRO A 565 -2.94 -15.55 3.96
C PRO A 565 -3.71 -14.97 2.75
N TYR A 566 -4.34 -15.83 1.95
CA TYR A 566 -5.16 -15.50 0.78
C TYR A 566 -6.22 -16.59 0.56
N SER A 567 -7.19 -16.35 -0.33
CA SER A 567 -8.16 -17.39 -0.74
C SER A 567 -7.65 -18.22 -1.92
N SER A 568 -6.89 -17.63 -2.84
CA SER A 568 -6.23 -18.36 -3.92
C SER A 568 -4.95 -17.70 -4.39
N LEU A 569 -3.97 -18.51 -4.76
CA LEU A 569 -2.75 -18.12 -5.49
C LEU A 569 -2.77 -18.76 -6.88
N ALA A 570 -2.40 -17.97 -7.89
CA ALA A 570 -2.01 -18.46 -9.20
C ALA A 570 -0.70 -17.78 -9.63
N GLU A 571 0.39 -18.53 -9.64
CA GLU A 571 1.72 -18.08 -10.00
C GLU A 571 2.21 -18.84 -11.23
N ALA A 572 2.82 -18.14 -12.17
CA ALA A 572 3.53 -18.75 -13.29
C ALA A 572 4.81 -17.97 -13.60
N ASP A 573 5.90 -18.70 -13.86
CA ASP A 573 7.18 -18.13 -14.26
C ASP A 573 7.84 -18.91 -15.39
N VAL A 574 8.66 -18.19 -16.15
CA VAL A 574 9.52 -18.71 -17.19
C VAL A 574 10.97 -18.34 -16.87
N ALA A 575 11.87 -19.28 -17.07
CA ALA A 575 13.30 -19.06 -17.01
C ALA A 575 13.93 -19.45 -18.34
N TYR A 576 14.88 -18.65 -18.85
CA TYR A 576 15.58 -18.94 -20.11
C TYR A 576 17.09 -18.76 -19.94
N SER A 577 17.85 -19.82 -20.24
CA SER A 577 19.31 -19.76 -20.30
C SER A 577 19.76 -19.59 -21.74
N ALA A 578 20.35 -18.43 -22.04
CA ALA A 578 20.98 -18.16 -23.34
C ALA A 578 22.24 -19.01 -23.55
N ALA A 579 23.01 -19.28 -22.48
CA ALA A 579 24.24 -20.07 -22.55
C ALA A 579 24.01 -21.52 -22.99
N SER A 580 22.83 -22.09 -22.71
CA SER A 580 22.49 -23.46 -23.08
C SER A 580 21.27 -23.60 -23.99
N THR A 581 20.68 -22.47 -24.43
CA THR A 581 19.42 -22.40 -25.20
C THR A 581 18.30 -23.28 -24.64
N ARG A 582 18.10 -23.22 -23.32
CA ARG A 582 17.14 -24.05 -22.58
C ARG A 582 16.16 -23.17 -21.82
N PHE A 583 15.00 -23.71 -21.50
CA PHE A 583 14.02 -23.01 -20.70
C PHE A 583 13.34 -23.89 -19.64
N ARG A 584 12.70 -23.22 -18.69
CA ARG A 584 11.82 -23.82 -17.69
C ARG A 584 10.53 -23.01 -17.62
N ILE A 585 9.41 -23.70 -17.47
CA ILE A 585 8.10 -23.11 -17.13
C ILE A 585 7.64 -23.74 -15.83
N ARG A 586 7.21 -22.92 -14.87
CA ARG A 586 6.64 -23.38 -13.60
C ARG A 586 5.30 -22.69 -13.37
N SER A 587 4.37 -23.42 -12.77
CA SER A 587 3.06 -22.94 -12.33
C SER A 587 2.77 -23.46 -10.93
N ASN A 588 2.40 -22.57 -10.02
CA ASN A 588 1.93 -22.92 -8.68
C ASN A 588 0.52 -22.36 -8.49
N LEU A 589 -0.41 -23.23 -8.13
CA LEU A 589 -1.77 -22.87 -7.75
C LEU A 589 -1.99 -23.26 -6.30
N ASP A 590 -2.74 -22.46 -5.56
CA ASP A 590 -3.19 -22.83 -4.22
C ASP A 590 -4.62 -22.33 -3.99
N LYS A 591 -5.45 -23.15 -3.36
CA LYS A 591 -6.81 -22.79 -2.97
C LYS A 591 -7.01 -23.04 -1.48
N ARG A 592 -7.44 -21.98 -0.78
CA ARG A 592 -7.70 -21.97 0.66
C ARG A 592 -9.16 -21.66 0.95
N PHE A 593 -9.60 -22.08 2.13
CA PHE A 593 -11.00 -21.98 2.55
C PHE A 593 -11.14 -21.17 3.84
N GLU A 594 -12.30 -20.55 4.00
CA GLU A 594 -12.60 -19.70 5.15
C GLU A 594 -12.51 -20.49 6.45
N GLY A 595 -11.69 -19.99 7.40
CA GLY A 595 -11.53 -20.61 8.72
C GLY A 595 -10.94 -22.02 8.72
N SER A 596 -10.31 -22.44 7.62
CA SER A 596 -9.72 -23.78 7.49
C SER A 596 -8.21 -23.72 7.35
N ASP A 597 -7.55 -24.64 8.04
CA ASP A 597 -6.13 -24.94 7.96
C ASP A 597 -5.79 -25.75 6.70
N VAL A 598 -6.81 -26.30 6.03
CA VAL A 598 -6.67 -27.18 4.87
C VAL A 598 -6.68 -26.37 3.57
N HIS A 599 -5.81 -26.75 2.64
CA HIS A 599 -5.70 -26.11 1.33
C HIS A 599 -5.37 -27.12 0.22
N LEU A 600 -5.52 -26.68 -1.03
CA LEU A 600 -5.29 -27.49 -2.23
C LEU A 600 -4.12 -26.91 -3.04
N PRO A 601 -2.87 -27.26 -2.72
CA PRO A 601 -1.72 -26.87 -3.53
C PRO A 601 -1.64 -27.71 -4.81
N VAL A 602 -1.28 -27.07 -5.91
CA VAL A 602 -0.95 -27.74 -7.18
C VAL A 602 0.32 -27.12 -7.75
N THR A 603 1.36 -27.93 -7.92
CA THR A 603 2.60 -27.52 -8.59
C THR A 603 2.73 -28.25 -9.91
N ALA A 604 2.98 -27.51 -10.99
CA ALA A 604 3.32 -28.06 -12.29
C ALA A 604 4.60 -27.40 -12.80
N HIS A 605 5.51 -28.17 -13.38
CA HIS A 605 6.64 -27.58 -14.10
C HIS A 605 7.09 -28.43 -15.28
N MET A 606 7.59 -27.73 -16.29
CA MET A 606 8.34 -28.29 -17.41
C MET A 606 9.74 -27.68 -17.33
N SER A 607 10.77 -28.52 -17.22
CA SER A 607 12.14 -28.07 -17.04
C SER A 607 13.07 -28.74 -18.04
N GLN A 608 13.83 -27.95 -18.79
CA GLN A 608 15.02 -28.43 -19.51
C GLN A 608 16.31 -28.16 -18.72
N PHE A 609 16.20 -27.68 -17.47
CA PHE A 609 17.31 -27.26 -16.62
C PHE A 609 17.90 -28.39 -15.79
N GLU A 610 17.31 -29.57 -15.85
CA GLU A 610 17.78 -30.74 -15.12
C GLU A 610 19.11 -31.23 -15.72
N VAL A 611 20.20 -30.96 -15.01
CA VAL A 611 21.55 -31.41 -15.35
C VAL A 611 22.04 -32.30 -14.21
N VAL A 612 21.99 -33.61 -14.42
CA VAL A 612 22.45 -34.62 -13.47
C VAL A 612 23.86 -35.06 -13.85
N GLN A 613 24.75 -35.24 -12.87
CA GLN A 613 26.06 -35.84 -13.13
C GLN A 613 26.00 -37.35 -12.90
N PHE A 614 26.16 -38.13 -13.96
CA PHE A 614 26.15 -39.59 -13.88
C PHE A 614 27.56 -40.14 -14.05
N HIS A 615 28.16 -40.58 -12.94
CA HIS A 615 29.51 -41.15 -12.88
C HIS A 615 29.55 -42.69 -12.81
N GLY A 616 28.38 -43.33 -12.78
CA GLY A 616 28.24 -44.76 -12.53
C GLY A 616 27.32 -45.02 -11.33
N PHE A 617 27.23 -46.28 -10.91
CA PHE A 617 26.43 -46.68 -9.75
C PHE A 617 27.29 -46.80 -8.49
N GLY A 618 26.72 -46.49 -7.33
CA GLY A 618 27.41 -46.53 -6.04
C GLY A 618 28.10 -45.22 -5.66
N ASN A 619 28.52 -45.12 -4.40
CA ASN A 619 29.15 -43.92 -3.86
C ASN A 619 30.68 -43.88 -4.10
N ASP A 620 31.28 -45.01 -4.51
CA ASP A 620 32.72 -45.16 -4.74
C ASP A 620 33.13 -44.89 -6.20
N VAL A 621 32.49 -43.89 -6.83
CA VAL A 621 32.83 -43.44 -8.18
C VAL A 621 33.87 -42.31 -8.12
N PRO A 622 34.94 -42.32 -8.94
CA PRO A 622 35.93 -41.25 -8.95
C PRO A 622 35.28 -39.88 -9.28
N ASP A 623 35.68 -38.80 -8.58
CA ASP A 623 35.23 -37.41 -8.82
C ASP A 623 35.82 -36.83 -10.13
N LEU A 624 35.42 -37.42 -11.25
CA LEU A 624 35.90 -37.05 -12.59
C LEU A 624 35.07 -35.88 -13.11
N ARG A 625 35.72 -34.73 -13.33
CA ARG A 625 35.04 -33.54 -13.83
C ARG A 625 35.07 -33.50 -15.35
N GLY A 626 33.94 -33.19 -15.97
CA GLY A 626 33.88 -32.95 -17.42
C GLY A 626 32.49 -33.10 -17.97
N SER A 627 32.24 -32.52 -19.15
CA SER A 627 30.92 -32.57 -19.78
C SER A 627 30.49 -34.00 -20.14
N LEU A 628 31.42 -34.95 -20.26
CA LEU A 628 31.17 -36.38 -20.54
C LEU A 628 30.16 -37.01 -19.56
N TYR A 629 30.15 -36.55 -18.30
CA TYR A 629 29.29 -37.07 -17.23
C TYR A 629 27.99 -36.27 -17.06
N ASP A 630 27.84 -35.14 -17.76
CA ASP A 630 26.63 -34.31 -17.66
C ASP A 630 25.48 -34.94 -18.48
N VAL A 631 24.42 -35.29 -17.78
CA VAL A 631 23.17 -35.82 -18.32
C VAL A 631 22.13 -34.72 -18.27
N ARG A 632 21.79 -34.19 -19.43
CA ARG A 632 20.77 -33.16 -19.59
C ARG A 632 19.43 -33.81 -19.82
N GLN A 633 18.44 -33.41 -19.04
CA GLN A 633 17.11 -33.97 -19.05
C GLN A 633 16.07 -32.88 -19.29
N ARG A 634 14.98 -33.31 -19.91
CA ARG A 634 13.72 -32.60 -19.97
C ARG A 634 12.72 -33.32 -19.07
N GLN A 635 12.20 -32.63 -18.07
CA GLN A 635 11.27 -33.16 -17.09
C GLN A 635 9.93 -32.44 -17.16
N TRP A 636 8.85 -33.20 -17.07
CA TRP A 636 7.50 -32.73 -16.81
C TRP A 636 7.07 -33.27 -15.46
N GLU A 637 6.51 -32.43 -14.60
CA GLU A 637 6.03 -32.84 -13.28
C GLU A 637 4.70 -32.16 -12.95
N LEU A 638 3.77 -32.92 -12.36
CA LEU A 638 2.50 -32.44 -11.82
C LEU A 638 2.29 -33.04 -10.41
N ASN A 639 2.02 -32.17 -9.45
CA ASN A 639 1.78 -32.53 -8.05
C ASN A 639 0.54 -31.79 -7.51
N PRO A 640 -0.69 -32.33 -7.67
CA PRO A 640 -1.83 -31.86 -6.89
C PRO A 640 -1.76 -32.48 -5.49
N GLY A 641 -2.16 -31.73 -4.47
CA GLY A 641 -2.14 -32.22 -3.10
C GLY A 641 -3.25 -31.67 -2.24
N ILE A 642 -3.36 -32.25 -1.05
CA ILE A 642 -4.11 -31.71 0.07
C ILE A 642 -3.07 -31.33 1.12
N GLY A 643 -3.06 -30.06 1.50
CA GLY A 643 -2.14 -29.51 2.50
C GLY A 643 -2.85 -29.14 3.79
N LYS A 644 -2.14 -29.26 4.91
CA LYS A 644 -2.49 -28.66 6.19
C LYS A 644 -1.45 -27.62 6.54
N SER A 645 -1.87 -26.37 6.65
CA SER A 645 -1.03 -25.25 7.05
C SER A 645 -0.94 -25.16 8.58
N PHE A 646 0.24 -24.79 9.08
CA PHE A 646 0.52 -24.58 10.51
C PHE A 646 0.84 -23.11 10.82
N SER A 647 1.10 -22.31 9.78
CA SER A 647 1.23 -20.87 9.84
C SER A 647 0.91 -20.29 8.45
N PRO A 648 0.89 -18.95 8.29
CA PRO A 648 0.75 -18.35 6.95
C PRO A 648 1.88 -18.72 5.97
N VAL A 649 2.99 -19.27 6.47
CA VAL A 649 4.20 -19.56 5.69
C VAL A 649 4.62 -21.02 5.71
N SER A 650 3.88 -21.90 6.39
CA SER A 650 4.24 -23.31 6.50
C SER A 650 3.07 -24.26 6.32
N ASP A 651 3.35 -25.37 5.63
CA ASP A 651 2.40 -26.46 5.44
C ASP A 651 3.08 -27.82 5.35
N ILE A 652 2.29 -28.86 5.61
CA ILE A 652 2.58 -30.23 5.21
C ILE A 652 1.51 -30.64 4.21
N SER A 653 1.92 -31.12 3.04
CA SER A 653 1.02 -31.55 1.99
C SER A 653 1.31 -32.97 1.51
N ILE A 654 0.25 -33.68 1.16
CA ILE A 654 0.33 -35.03 0.61
C ILE A 654 -0.51 -35.11 -0.67
N GLY A 655 -0.01 -35.80 -1.68
CA GLY A 655 -0.72 -35.96 -2.93
C GLY A 655 0.03 -36.78 -3.96
N PRO A 656 -0.62 -37.16 -5.07
CA PRO A 656 0.04 -37.86 -6.14
C PRO A 656 1.14 -36.98 -6.78
N VAL A 657 2.22 -37.62 -7.20
CA VAL A 657 3.25 -37.03 -8.06
C VAL A 657 3.28 -37.80 -9.37
N VAL A 658 3.22 -37.09 -10.49
CA VAL A 658 3.43 -37.67 -11.82
C VAL A 658 4.61 -36.96 -12.45
N ARG A 659 5.64 -37.72 -12.83
CA ARG A 659 6.86 -37.20 -13.45
C ARG A 659 7.16 -37.97 -14.74
N TYR A 660 7.54 -37.24 -15.78
CA TYR A 660 8.00 -37.81 -17.04
C TYR A 660 9.31 -37.15 -17.46
N THR A 661 10.36 -37.96 -17.56
CA THR A 661 11.72 -37.51 -17.85
C THR A 661 12.16 -38.03 -19.22
N THR A 662 12.81 -37.19 -20.01
CA THR A 662 13.48 -37.55 -21.27
C THR A 662 14.93 -37.08 -21.21
N THR A 663 15.88 -37.94 -21.58
CA THR A 663 17.30 -37.57 -21.65
C THR A 663 17.62 -36.99 -23.03
N ASP A 664 17.99 -35.70 -23.08
CA ASP A 664 18.27 -34.98 -24.32
C ASP A 664 19.71 -35.20 -24.82
N SER A 665 20.66 -35.42 -23.91
CA SER A 665 22.09 -35.55 -24.24
C SER A 665 22.56 -37.00 -24.19
N LEU A 666 22.35 -37.75 -25.27
CA LEU A 666 22.78 -39.15 -25.37
C LEU A 666 24.12 -39.32 -26.12
N ALA A 667 24.42 -38.47 -27.10
CA ALA A 667 25.65 -38.60 -27.89
C ALA A 667 26.91 -38.24 -27.07
N ASN A 668 27.95 -39.07 -27.14
CA ASN A 668 29.25 -38.86 -26.49
C ASN A 668 29.16 -38.58 -24.97
N ARG A 669 28.24 -39.29 -24.28
CA ARG A 669 28.07 -39.22 -22.82
C ARG A 669 28.31 -40.57 -22.17
N PHE A 670 28.83 -40.56 -20.95
CA PHE A 670 29.09 -41.78 -20.18
C PHE A 670 27.82 -42.60 -19.94
N ILE A 671 26.68 -41.94 -19.71
CA ILE A 671 25.38 -42.59 -19.54
C ILE A 671 24.96 -43.44 -20.75
N ALA A 672 25.37 -43.08 -21.97
CA ALA A 672 25.02 -43.83 -23.18
C ALA A 672 25.85 -45.10 -23.39
N GLN A 673 27.00 -45.20 -22.69
CA GLN A 673 27.79 -46.43 -22.62
C GLN A 673 27.17 -47.40 -21.61
N GLN A 674 26.74 -46.89 -20.44
CA GLN A 674 26.19 -47.70 -19.36
C GLN A 674 24.74 -48.12 -19.58
N ARG A 675 23.94 -47.30 -20.29
CA ARG A 675 22.51 -47.53 -20.60
C ARG A 675 21.70 -48.04 -19.38
N PRO A 676 21.72 -47.31 -18.26
CA PRO A 676 20.98 -47.72 -17.08
C PRO A 676 19.49 -47.84 -17.38
N TYR A 677 18.77 -48.58 -16.55
CA TYR A 677 17.32 -48.66 -16.64
C TYR A 677 16.69 -47.23 -16.61
N GLY A 678 15.73 -46.97 -17.51
CA GLY A 678 15.13 -45.65 -17.70
C GLY A 678 16.01 -44.59 -18.42
N PHE A 679 17.15 -44.97 -19.01
CA PHE A 679 18.13 -43.98 -19.51
C PHE A 679 17.64 -43.03 -20.61
N THR A 680 16.64 -43.41 -21.41
CA THR A 680 16.12 -42.56 -22.50
C THR A 680 14.89 -41.77 -22.07
N LYS A 681 13.86 -42.48 -21.60
CA LYS A 681 12.57 -41.96 -21.17
C LYS A 681 12.16 -42.72 -19.92
N PHE A 682 11.53 -42.01 -18.99
CA PHE A 682 11.06 -42.61 -17.75
C PHE A 682 9.84 -41.88 -17.20
N GLY A 683 8.72 -42.57 -17.16
CA GLY A 683 7.47 -42.13 -16.54
C GLY A 683 7.24 -42.80 -15.20
N GLN A 684 6.95 -42.00 -14.18
CA GLN A 684 6.70 -42.46 -12.82
C GLN A 684 5.48 -41.75 -12.23
N ALA A 685 4.70 -42.52 -11.50
CA ALA A 685 3.58 -42.03 -10.69
C ALA A 685 3.74 -42.57 -9.28
N GLY A 686 3.51 -41.73 -8.28
CA GLY A 686 3.71 -42.09 -6.87
C GLY A 686 2.94 -41.19 -5.93
N LEU A 687 3.22 -41.34 -4.65
CA LEU A 687 2.67 -40.50 -3.58
C LEU A 687 3.80 -39.68 -2.98
N ARG A 688 3.59 -38.37 -2.84
CA ARG A 688 4.56 -37.43 -2.30
C ARG A 688 4.03 -36.80 -1.02
N LEU A 689 4.88 -36.78 0.01
CA LEU A 689 4.73 -35.98 1.22
C LEU A 689 5.70 -34.81 1.12
N LYS A 690 5.23 -33.59 1.33
CA LYS A 690 6.03 -32.37 1.28
C LYS A 690 5.85 -31.57 2.57
N VAL A 691 6.95 -31.07 3.11
CA VAL A 691 7.01 -30.05 4.15
C VAL A 691 7.52 -28.77 3.50
N HIS A 692 6.75 -27.70 3.63
CA HIS A 692 7.07 -26.39 3.08
C HIS A 692 7.13 -25.34 4.19
N LEU A 693 8.14 -24.48 4.15
CA LEU A 693 8.28 -23.32 5.02
C LEU A 693 8.94 -22.19 4.24
N ASP A 694 8.22 -21.11 3.95
CA ASP A 694 8.72 -19.96 3.19
C ASP A 694 8.53 -18.64 3.96
N SER A 695 9.55 -18.27 4.73
CA SER A 695 9.56 -17.02 5.48
C SER A 695 9.87 -15.78 4.62
N ARG A 696 10.16 -15.93 3.31
CA ARG A 696 10.45 -14.78 2.45
C ARG A 696 9.24 -13.89 2.24
N TYR A 697 8.04 -14.47 2.34
CA TYR A 697 6.77 -13.79 2.10
C TYR A 697 6.15 -13.16 3.33
N VAL A 698 6.81 -13.22 4.51
CA VAL A 698 6.40 -12.42 5.66
C VAL A 698 6.71 -10.95 5.34
N PRO A 699 5.71 -10.10 5.06
CA PRO A 699 5.94 -8.67 5.05
C PRO A 699 6.35 -8.30 6.49
N ASP A 700 7.25 -7.34 6.65
CA ASP A 700 7.45 -6.66 7.93
C ASP A 700 8.28 -7.36 9.02
N THR A 701 9.29 -8.14 8.66
CA THR A 701 10.42 -8.32 9.59
C THR A 701 11.77 -8.16 8.88
N LEU A 702 12.70 -7.39 9.50
CA LEU A 702 14.13 -7.37 9.16
C LEU A 702 14.84 -8.71 9.51
N LYS A 703 14.08 -9.79 9.69
CA LYS A 703 14.59 -11.09 10.12
C LYS A 703 15.21 -11.85 8.94
N PRO A 704 16.17 -12.75 9.19
CA PRO A 704 16.70 -13.68 8.17
C PRO A 704 15.54 -14.41 7.47
N ARG A 705 15.56 -14.42 6.14
CA ARG A 705 14.49 -15.00 5.32
C ARG A 705 14.98 -16.27 4.68
N PHE A 706 14.41 -17.38 5.11
CA PHE A 706 14.74 -18.68 4.58
C PHE A 706 13.53 -19.35 3.96
N VAL A 707 13.83 -20.26 3.02
CA VAL A 707 12.88 -21.26 2.56
C VAL A 707 13.45 -22.62 2.82
N LEU A 708 12.58 -23.52 3.25
CA LEU A 708 12.83 -24.92 3.39
C LEU A 708 11.72 -25.69 2.68
N ASP A 709 12.12 -26.50 1.72
CA ASP A 709 11.28 -27.49 1.06
C ASP A 709 11.90 -28.86 1.28
N VAL A 710 11.19 -29.74 1.98
CA VAL A 710 11.59 -31.15 2.13
C VAL A 710 10.48 -32.01 1.57
N ALA A 711 10.81 -32.97 0.72
CA ALA A 711 9.84 -33.89 0.17
C ALA A 711 10.35 -35.33 0.22
N GLY A 712 9.47 -36.25 0.59
CA GLY A 712 9.63 -37.68 0.38
C GLY A 712 8.60 -38.17 -0.63
N ALA A 713 8.96 -39.09 -1.52
CA ALA A 713 8.01 -39.73 -2.42
C ALA A 713 8.26 -41.24 -2.50
N GLY A 714 7.17 -42.00 -2.54
CA GLY A 714 7.19 -43.44 -2.79
C GLY A 714 6.58 -43.75 -4.16
N TYR A 715 7.31 -44.52 -4.96
CA TYR A 715 6.90 -44.90 -6.31
C TYR A 715 6.65 -46.41 -6.36
N PRO A 716 5.39 -46.86 -6.45
CA PRO A 716 5.06 -48.26 -6.68
C PRO A 716 5.43 -48.68 -8.11
N ALA A 717 5.36 -49.99 -8.39
CA ALA A 717 5.61 -50.55 -9.71
C ALA A 717 4.46 -50.22 -10.69
N ILE A 718 4.39 -48.96 -11.13
CA ILE A 718 3.38 -48.41 -12.03
C ILE A 718 4.08 -47.63 -13.15
N TRP A 719 3.50 -47.70 -14.35
CA TRP A 719 4.03 -47.07 -15.56
C TRP A 719 5.40 -47.64 -15.92
N ASP A 720 6.46 -46.83 -15.96
CA ASP A 720 7.78 -47.33 -16.33
C ASP A 720 8.52 -47.93 -15.13
N VAL A 721 8.06 -47.72 -13.88
CA VAL A 721 8.69 -48.22 -12.63
C VAL A 721 8.47 -49.74 -12.46
N VAL A 722 9.55 -50.50 -12.36
CA VAL A 722 9.53 -51.98 -12.25
C VAL A 722 9.63 -52.44 -10.79
N ASN A 723 10.53 -51.83 -10.01
CA ASN A 723 10.68 -52.11 -8.59
C ASN A 723 10.29 -50.87 -7.79
N HIS A 724 9.59 -51.08 -6.67
CA HIS A 724 9.25 -49.98 -5.77
C HIS A 724 10.53 -49.29 -5.28
N TYR A 725 10.48 -47.96 -5.20
CA TYR A 725 11.58 -47.18 -4.63
C TYR A 725 11.06 -45.90 -3.99
N GLU A 726 11.92 -45.29 -3.18
CA GLU A 726 11.64 -44.06 -2.46
C GLU A 726 12.66 -42.99 -2.85
N SER A 727 12.24 -41.73 -2.82
CA SER A 727 13.11 -40.57 -3.03
C SER A 727 12.92 -39.57 -1.91
N ALA A 728 14.01 -38.94 -1.46
CA ALA A 728 13.98 -37.79 -0.58
C ALA A 728 14.71 -36.61 -1.24
N ASP A 729 14.03 -35.48 -1.32
CA ASP A 729 14.54 -34.23 -1.87
C ASP A 729 14.50 -33.14 -0.79
N GLY A 730 15.55 -32.34 -0.69
CA GLY A 730 15.64 -31.23 0.24
C GLY A 730 16.22 -29.99 -0.42
N TRP A 731 15.56 -28.86 -0.27
CA TRP A 731 16.06 -27.55 -0.69
C TRP A 731 15.94 -26.57 0.46
N ALA A 732 17.04 -25.85 0.72
CA ALA A 732 17.06 -24.76 1.68
C ALA A 732 17.77 -23.55 1.06
N ALA A 733 17.23 -22.37 1.31
CA ALA A 733 17.85 -21.09 1.00
C ALA A 733 17.66 -20.13 2.17
N ALA A 734 18.61 -19.22 2.42
CA ALA A 734 18.59 -18.24 3.51
C ALA A 734 19.10 -16.88 3.01
#